data_AF-A0A1L0BIF9-F1
#
_entry.id   AF-A0A1L0BIF9-F1
#
_cell.length_a   1.000
_cell.length_b   1.000
_cell.length_c   1.000
_cell.angle_alpha   90.00
_cell.angle_beta   90.00
_cell.angle_gamma   90.00
#
_symmetry.space_group_name_H-M   'P 1'
#
loop_
_entity.id
_entity.type
_entity.pdbx_description
1 polymer ?
#
loop_
_entity_poly.entity_id
_entity_poly.type
_entity_poly.pdbx_seq_one_letter_code
_entity_poly.pdbx_strand_id
1 'polypeptide(L)'
;MSSTISLHKLVKVLASKKTSPKVFGSLLKQLLSTTEVSDNEMVESLIEIPKGSDPVQQKYLVEYAVEFACGSISDLQRFMSLLVQASVESQRTYIVFLKNSYSRVFRLNALKEFIQSGYIPYTVTFMSNLAEVVELDSIQKSTLTHILFLWGDIIDSHSEMIPSGPFKEMAISVMSILVKFGYDSLSGYFTKKANVLMTSADLNKELQPGVPLVPLGAENSEKLTMSMVQKSFSVNWHSKKAATYSIIKKFMWLNTQFEQWQIHNLVDDYLQFFGISTHKLSELVDEIVSAFFGGMTIAILLKEMPYVIFNWRNFIVSTLPIFLKNSRHVHSAISSENLGELLCDAVVKRKDTAITQMAVGDKPYDLRKHFLRNCIYQKIITLEEFTKLFPEEADALSLSLIIHETEQLSHLDSLTSELNNKLLEVNTEFTSLEESRLIEYFQSLPKTNILFLEKKQKQLNKLAHKAVDALVKDKSSEKLGRLLIAMANTPTVSNIIFFQDPLGPWGLLNKLILYLDQESFRVDEDDSNFQDTYAYFGVILSGIIAIVVHFNIDFRLAEVKDSYTINFITRFFYRHCEDLTAKVVGSDEDDSTIVANYNTLLQDWINALFDVNNEGLSDDLIKSINVKQTYKLITIIFQQAITANIWAP
;
A
#
# COMPACT_ATOMS: atom_id res chain seq x y z
N MET A 1 36.06 33.85 -28.70
CA MET A 1 35.30 32.92 -29.56
C MET A 1 34.42 32.07 -28.65
N SER A 2 33.12 32.36 -28.54
CA SER A 2 32.23 31.59 -27.65
C SER A 2 31.93 30.24 -28.30
N SER A 3 32.08 29.15 -27.54
CA SER A 3 31.71 27.82 -28.01
C SER A 3 30.19 27.78 -28.19
N THR A 4 29.72 27.63 -29.43
CA THR A 4 28.33 27.34 -29.74
C THR A 4 27.90 26.08 -28.97
N ILE A 5 26.84 26.21 -28.15
CA ILE A 5 26.32 25.10 -27.35
C ILE A 5 25.47 24.24 -28.28
N SER A 6 25.94 23.05 -28.66
CA SER A 6 25.16 22.07 -29.44
C SER A 6 24.04 21.43 -28.61
N LEU A 7 22.96 20.94 -29.24
CA LEU A 7 21.87 20.23 -28.56
C LEU A 7 22.36 19.02 -27.77
N HIS A 8 23.24 18.21 -28.37
CA HIS A 8 23.84 17.04 -27.71
C HIS A 8 24.53 17.40 -26.37
N LYS A 9 25.32 18.49 -26.38
CA LYS A 9 26.00 18.99 -25.18
C LYS A 9 25.01 19.52 -24.14
N LEU A 10 23.94 20.18 -24.56
CA LEU A 10 22.89 20.67 -23.67
C LEU A 10 22.19 19.50 -22.94
N VAL A 11 21.71 18.51 -23.68
CA VAL A 11 21.01 17.33 -23.11
C VAL A 11 21.93 16.55 -22.18
N LYS A 12 23.15 16.24 -22.63
CA LYS A 12 24.12 15.45 -21.85
C LYS A 12 24.49 16.13 -20.53
N VAL A 13 24.80 17.43 -20.56
CA VAL A 13 25.19 18.17 -19.34
C VAL A 13 24.02 18.29 -18.39
N LEU A 14 22.83 18.65 -18.87
CA LEU A 14 21.67 18.86 -17.99
C LEU A 14 21.15 17.55 -17.39
N ALA A 15 21.15 16.46 -18.16
CA ALA A 15 20.80 15.13 -17.66
C ALA A 15 21.79 14.66 -16.59
N SER A 16 23.09 14.86 -16.79
CA SER A 16 24.11 14.53 -15.76
C SER A 16 23.95 15.35 -14.47
N LYS A 17 23.49 16.60 -14.60
CA LYS A 17 23.23 17.53 -13.48
C LYS A 17 21.83 17.39 -12.91
N LYS A 18 21.00 16.47 -13.42
CA LYS A 18 19.62 16.21 -12.94
C LYS A 18 18.78 17.49 -12.88
N THR A 19 18.91 18.33 -13.92
CA THR A 19 18.24 19.63 -13.96
C THR A 19 16.74 19.46 -14.17
N SER A 20 15.92 20.38 -13.66
CA SER A 20 14.46 20.26 -13.82
C SER A 20 14.03 20.37 -15.29
N PRO A 21 12.99 19.62 -15.74
CA PRO A 21 12.53 19.65 -17.13
C PRO A 21 12.13 21.05 -17.61
N LYS A 22 11.46 21.86 -16.78
CA LYS A 22 11.08 23.24 -17.14
C LYS A 22 12.28 24.14 -17.46
N VAL A 23 13.37 23.98 -16.70
CA VAL A 23 14.62 24.72 -16.94
C VAL A 23 15.25 24.23 -18.25
N PHE A 24 15.27 22.92 -18.48
CA PHE A 24 15.68 22.35 -19.77
C PHE A 24 14.86 22.92 -20.94
N GLY A 25 13.52 22.92 -20.85
CA GLY A 25 12.63 23.44 -21.89
C GLY A 25 12.87 24.91 -22.21
N SER A 26 13.17 25.73 -21.20
CA SER A 26 13.51 27.15 -21.38
C SER A 26 14.84 27.33 -22.14
N LEU A 27 15.85 26.54 -21.78
CA LEU A 27 17.16 26.54 -22.43
C LEU A 27 17.09 25.97 -23.86
N LEU A 28 16.29 24.93 -24.08
CA LEU A 28 16.05 24.37 -25.41
C LEU A 28 15.38 25.39 -26.32
N LYS A 29 14.37 26.13 -25.84
CA LYS A 29 13.74 27.22 -26.62
C LYS A 29 14.72 28.32 -27.00
N GLN A 30 15.64 28.68 -26.09
CA GLN A 30 16.68 29.67 -26.36
C GLN A 30 17.72 29.14 -27.38
N LEU A 31 18.03 27.84 -27.34
CA LEU A 31 18.92 27.22 -28.32
C LEU A 31 18.27 27.19 -29.70
N LEU A 32 17.02 26.74 -29.79
CA LEU A 32 16.28 26.63 -31.05
C LEU A 32 15.98 28.00 -31.69
N SER A 33 15.96 29.09 -30.92
CA SER A 33 15.80 30.45 -31.47
C SER A 33 17.10 31.05 -32.03
N THR A 34 18.26 30.45 -31.72
CA THR A 34 19.58 30.97 -32.10
C THR A 34 20.37 30.04 -33.00
N THR A 35 20.01 28.75 -33.05
CA THR A 35 20.70 27.71 -33.80
C THR A 35 19.68 26.84 -34.54
N GLU A 36 19.87 26.64 -35.85
CA GLU A 36 19.07 25.67 -36.61
C GLU A 36 19.49 24.25 -36.21
N VAL A 37 18.56 23.50 -35.62
CA VAL A 37 18.76 22.09 -35.23
C VAL A 37 17.94 21.19 -36.15
N SER A 38 18.64 20.29 -36.85
CA SER A 38 18.02 19.34 -37.77
C SER A 38 17.18 18.29 -37.03
N ASP A 39 16.20 17.69 -37.73
CA ASP A 39 15.39 16.60 -37.18
C ASP A 39 16.23 15.37 -36.81
N ASN A 40 17.27 15.06 -37.60
CA ASN A 40 18.21 13.98 -37.26
C ASN A 40 18.96 14.27 -35.95
N GLU A 41 19.41 15.51 -35.76
CA GLU A 41 20.07 15.91 -34.51
C GLU A 41 19.10 15.86 -33.32
N MET A 42 17.83 16.22 -33.51
CA MET A 42 16.77 16.08 -32.50
C MET A 42 16.54 14.62 -32.13
N VAL A 43 16.48 13.72 -33.11
CA VAL A 43 16.34 12.28 -32.86
C VAL A 43 17.54 11.78 -32.07
N GLU A 44 18.76 11.97 -32.57
CA GLU A 44 19.98 11.44 -31.96
C GLU A 44 20.27 12.01 -30.56
N SER A 45 19.95 13.29 -30.34
CA SER A 45 20.37 13.99 -29.11
C SER A 45 19.30 14.11 -28.05
N LEU A 46 18.00 14.06 -28.40
CA LEU A 46 16.90 14.29 -27.46
C LEU A 46 15.94 13.10 -27.34
N ILE A 47 15.66 12.39 -28.44
CA ILE A 47 14.64 11.33 -28.47
C ILE A 47 15.28 9.94 -28.33
N GLU A 48 16.46 9.71 -28.88
CA GLU A 48 17.16 8.43 -28.74
C GLU A 48 17.72 8.28 -27.32
N ILE A 49 17.37 7.17 -26.66
CA ILE A 49 17.85 6.85 -25.32
C ILE A 49 19.08 5.94 -25.45
N PRO A 50 20.27 6.38 -25.00
CA PRO A 50 21.48 5.58 -25.14
C PRO A 50 21.38 4.25 -24.39
N LYS A 51 21.77 3.16 -25.05
CA LYS A 51 21.82 1.83 -24.44
C LYS A 51 22.75 1.83 -23.23
N GLY A 52 22.28 1.30 -22.10
CA GLY A 52 23.03 1.24 -20.84
C GLY A 52 22.97 2.51 -19.98
N SER A 53 22.09 3.47 -20.31
CA SER A 53 21.79 4.60 -19.42
C SER A 53 21.24 4.08 -18.09
N ASP A 54 21.66 4.67 -16.98
CA ASP A 54 21.10 4.30 -15.67
C ASP A 54 19.61 4.73 -15.56
N PRO A 55 18.80 4.07 -14.72
CA PRO A 55 17.37 4.34 -14.63
C PRO A 55 17.01 5.79 -14.26
N VAL A 56 17.88 6.48 -13.51
CA VAL A 56 17.66 7.86 -13.10
C VAL A 56 17.94 8.79 -14.27
N GLN A 57 19.03 8.58 -15.00
CA GLN A 57 19.35 9.33 -16.21
C GLN A 57 18.30 9.13 -17.30
N GLN A 58 17.84 7.89 -17.51
CA GLN A 58 16.78 7.58 -18.48
C GLN A 58 15.49 8.34 -18.18
N LYS A 59 15.11 8.46 -16.89
CA LYS A 59 13.95 9.24 -16.46
C LYS A 59 14.06 10.71 -16.91
N TYR A 60 15.21 11.36 -16.67
CA TYR A 60 15.40 12.77 -17.07
C TYR A 60 15.38 12.95 -18.60
N LEU A 61 15.97 12.03 -19.36
CA LEU A 61 15.92 12.09 -20.83
C LEU A 61 14.49 12.00 -21.37
N VAL A 62 13.69 11.10 -20.81
CA VAL A 62 12.26 10.99 -21.15
C VAL A 62 11.51 12.28 -20.79
N GLU A 63 11.69 12.79 -19.57
CA GLU A 63 11.04 14.03 -19.12
C GLU A 63 11.43 15.26 -19.94
N TYR A 64 12.68 15.34 -20.43
CA TYR A 64 13.14 16.44 -21.29
C TYR A 64 12.51 16.41 -22.68
N ALA A 65 12.43 15.24 -23.32
CA ALA A 65 11.78 15.10 -24.61
C ALA A 65 10.25 15.33 -24.51
N VAL A 66 9.64 14.92 -23.40
CA VAL A 66 8.22 15.20 -23.13
C VAL A 66 7.98 16.68 -22.84
N GLU A 67 8.88 17.35 -22.09
CA GLU A 67 8.78 18.81 -21.88
C GLU A 67 8.89 19.57 -23.21
N PHE A 68 9.75 19.11 -24.13
CA PHE A 68 9.79 19.62 -25.50
C PHE A 68 8.43 19.44 -26.19
N ALA A 69 7.82 18.26 -26.14
CA ALA A 69 6.49 18.01 -26.71
C ALA A 69 5.40 18.91 -26.08
N CYS A 70 5.52 19.26 -24.81
CA CYS A 70 4.60 20.18 -24.12
C CYS A 70 4.82 21.66 -24.46
N GLY A 71 5.87 22.00 -25.22
CA GLY A 71 6.27 23.37 -25.52
C GLY A 71 5.28 24.15 -26.39
N SER A 72 4.72 23.48 -27.40
CA SER A 72 3.70 23.99 -28.33
C SER A 72 3.03 22.83 -29.11
N ILE A 73 1.93 23.09 -29.82
CA ILE A 73 1.28 22.07 -30.67
C ILE A 73 2.20 21.61 -31.81
N SER A 74 3.00 22.52 -32.39
CA SER A 74 3.99 22.17 -33.40
C SER A 74 5.11 21.29 -32.84
N ASP A 75 5.56 21.56 -31.62
CA ASP A 75 6.59 20.74 -30.97
C ASP A 75 6.06 19.34 -30.64
N LEU A 76 4.80 19.22 -30.24
CA LEU A 76 4.12 17.94 -30.01
C LEU A 76 4.05 17.10 -31.29
N GLN A 77 3.60 17.70 -32.40
CA GLN A 77 3.54 17.02 -33.70
C GLN A 77 4.93 16.61 -34.17
N ARG A 78 5.91 17.50 -34.03
CA ARG A 78 7.32 17.22 -34.35
C ARG A 78 7.85 16.07 -33.51
N PHE A 79 7.68 16.10 -32.19
CA PHE A 79 8.08 15.01 -31.28
C PHE A 79 7.50 13.66 -31.72
N MET A 80 6.19 13.58 -31.96
CA MET A 80 5.53 12.33 -32.35
C MET A 80 6.00 11.80 -33.72
N SER A 81 6.26 12.70 -34.67
CA SER A 81 6.80 12.32 -35.99
C SER A 81 8.24 11.80 -35.91
N LEU A 82 9.06 12.39 -35.03
CA LEU A 82 10.44 12.00 -34.83
C LEU A 82 10.58 10.74 -33.98
N LEU A 83 9.62 10.46 -33.08
CA LEU A 83 9.62 9.28 -32.24
C LEU A 83 9.66 7.98 -33.06
N VAL A 84 8.98 7.94 -34.22
CA VAL A 84 8.99 6.75 -35.10
C VAL A 84 10.38 6.47 -35.69
N GLN A 85 11.23 7.50 -35.80
CA GLN A 85 12.60 7.38 -36.34
C GLN A 85 13.60 6.89 -35.30
N ALA A 86 13.27 7.00 -34.01
CA ALA A 86 14.10 6.47 -32.92
C ALA A 86 14.05 4.93 -32.90
N SER A 87 14.98 4.31 -32.18
CA SER A 87 14.97 2.85 -32.02
C SER A 87 13.68 2.36 -31.33
N VAL A 88 13.27 1.13 -31.65
CA VAL A 88 12.06 0.52 -31.06
C VAL A 88 12.15 0.45 -29.53
N GLU A 89 13.36 0.34 -28.97
CA GLU A 89 13.61 0.35 -27.52
C GLU A 89 13.34 1.74 -26.90
N SER A 90 13.78 2.80 -27.57
CA SER A 90 13.48 4.18 -27.19
C SER A 90 11.97 4.44 -27.29
N GLN A 91 11.34 4.06 -28.41
CA GLN A 91 9.89 4.14 -28.61
C GLN A 91 9.11 3.45 -27.48
N ARG A 92 9.48 2.21 -27.13
CA ARG A 92 8.88 1.46 -26.02
C ARG A 92 8.91 2.25 -24.72
N THR A 93 10.04 2.87 -24.41
CA THR A 93 10.21 3.65 -23.17
C THR A 93 9.23 4.81 -23.12
N TYR A 94 9.11 5.58 -24.20
CA TYR A 94 8.16 6.70 -24.28
C TYR A 94 6.70 6.23 -24.21
N ILE A 95 6.33 5.16 -24.91
CA ILE A 95 4.95 4.65 -24.86
C ILE A 95 4.59 4.14 -23.47
N VAL A 96 5.51 3.47 -22.76
CA VAL A 96 5.31 3.04 -21.37
C VAL A 96 5.15 4.25 -20.43
N PHE A 97 5.96 5.28 -20.62
CA PHE A 97 5.83 6.53 -19.86
C PHE A 97 4.48 7.21 -20.11
N LEU A 98 4.09 7.36 -21.39
CA LEU A 98 2.85 8.02 -21.80
C LEU A 98 1.62 7.25 -21.34
N LYS A 99 1.63 5.91 -21.42
CA LYS A 99 0.53 5.07 -20.88
C LYS A 99 0.14 5.45 -19.46
N ASN A 100 1.13 5.76 -18.61
CA ASN A 100 0.89 6.06 -17.20
C ASN A 100 0.68 7.55 -16.91
N SER A 101 0.92 8.46 -17.87
CA SER A 101 1.04 9.89 -17.58
C SER A 101 0.41 10.84 -18.60
N TYR A 102 -0.06 10.38 -19.77
CA TYR A 102 -0.49 11.25 -20.88
C TYR A 102 -1.55 12.28 -20.48
N SER A 103 -2.54 11.90 -19.66
CA SER A 103 -3.62 12.79 -19.20
C SER A 103 -3.15 13.85 -18.18
N ARG A 104 -2.03 13.61 -17.49
CA ARG A 104 -1.39 14.57 -16.58
C ARG A 104 -0.43 15.49 -17.32
N VAL A 105 0.24 14.96 -18.34
CA VAL A 105 1.25 15.65 -19.14
C VAL A 105 0.59 16.65 -20.10
N PHE A 106 -0.43 16.21 -20.85
CA PHE A 106 -1.09 17.04 -21.85
C PHE A 106 -2.37 17.67 -21.30
N ARG A 107 -2.44 19.01 -21.31
CA ARG A 107 -3.68 19.76 -21.03
C ARG A 107 -4.73 19.49 -22.11
N LEU A 108 -6.02 19.68 -21.82
CA LEU A 108 -7.16 19.31 -22.69
C LEU A 108 -6.96 19.60 -24.20
N ASN A 109 -6.50 20.80 -24.57
CA ASN A 109 -6.26 21.16 -25.99
C ASN A 109 -5.06 20.42 -26.59
N ALA A 110 -3.97 20.28 -25.85
CA ALA A 110 -2.79 19.51 -26.27
C ALA A 110 -3.07 18.00 -26.27
N LEU A 111 -3.98 17.53 -25.41
CA LEU A 111 -4.39 16.13 -25.33
C LEU A 111 -5.18 15.71 -26.58
N LYS A 112 -6.10 16.57 -27.04
CA LYS A 112 -6.80 16.36 -28.31
C LYS A 112 -5.82 16.28 -29.47
N GLU A 113 -4.88 17.22 -29.57
CA GLU A 113 -3.85 17.20 -30.61
C GLU A 113 -2.90 15.99 -30.50
N PHE A 114 -2.54 15.58 -29.29
CA PHE A 114 -1.77 14.36 -29.05
C PHE A 114 -2.49 13.14 -29.62
N ILE A 115 -3.79 13.00 -29.38
CA ILE A 115 -4.58 11.87 -29.90
C ILE A 115 -4.71 11.95 -31.43
N GLN A 116 -5.18 13.10 -31.94
CA GLN A 116 -5.60 13.27 -33.33
C GLN A 116 -4.43 13.37 -34.29
N SER A 117 -3.49 14.28 -33.99
CA SER A 117 -2.41 14.68 -34.89
C SER A 117 -1.07 14.03 -34.53
N GLY A 118 -0.97 13.41 -33.35
CA GLY A 118 0.26 12.75 -32.88
C GLY A 118 0.17 11.21 -32.90
N TYR A 119 -0.71 10.64 -32.08
CA TYR A 119 -0.71 9.23 -31.74
C TYR A 119 -1.35 8.35 -32.82
N ILE A 120 -2.38 8.83 -33.52
CA ILE A 120 -2.92 8.14 -34.71
C ILE A 120 -1.84 8.01 -35.80
N PRO A 121 -1.20 9.09 -36.30
CA PRO A 121 -0.14 8.99 -37.30
C PRO A 121 1.05 8.15 -36.84
N TYR A 122 1.47 8.29 -35.58
CA TYR A 122 2.53 7.46 -34.98
C TYR A 122 2.17 5.97 -35.07
N THR A 123 0.95 5.60 -34.66
CA THR A 123 0.50 4.20 -34.67
C THR A 123 0.46 3.65 -36.09
N VAL A 124 -0.09 4.40 -37.06
CA VAL A 124 -0.14 3.99 -38.47
C VAL A 124 1.25 3.75 -39.04
N THR A 125 2.19 4.66 -38.77
CA THR A 125 3.56 4.56 -39.27
C THR A 125 4.30 3.39 -38.61
N PHE A 126 4.11 3.18 -37.31
CA PHE A 126 4.66 2.03 -36.60
C PHE A 126 4.14 0.71 -37.17
N MET A 127 2.82 0.60 -37.44
CA MET A 127 2.25 -0.60 -38.07
C MET A 127 2.81 -0.82 -39.48
N SER A 128 3.01 0.25 -40.25
CA SER A 128 3.59 0.18 -41.59
C SER A 128 5.02 -0.36 -41.55
N ASN A 129 5.83 0.09 -40.57
CA ASN A 129 7.20 -0.44 -40.36
C ASN A 129 7.20 -1.93 -39.99
N LEU A 130 6.16 -2.43 -39.31
CA LEU A 130 6.01 -3.85 -39.00
C LEU A 130 5.45 -4.68 -40.17
N ALA A 131 4.84 -4.05 -41.18
CA ALA A 131 4.25 -4.74 -42.31
C ALA A 131 5.30 -5.45 -43.17
N GLU A 132 6.53 -4.95 -43.21
CA GLU A 132 7.66 -5.53 -43.94
C GLU A 132 8.42 -6.60 -43.14
N VAL A 133 8.15 -6.73 -41.84
CA VAL A 133 8.85 -7.66 -40.93
C VAL A 133 8.30 -9.08 -41.05
N VAL A 134 9.17 -10.09 -41.13
CA VAL A 134 8.77 -11.52 -41.22
C VAL A 134 8.35 -12.09 -39.86
N GLU A 135 9.08 -11.77 -38.80
CA GLU A 135 8.79 -12.18 -37.42
C GLU A 135 9.12 -11.04 -36.45
N LEU A 136 8.26 -10.81 -35.46
CA LEU A 136 8.46 -9.75 -34.47
C LEU A 136 9.43 -10.18 -33.37
N ASP A 137 10.43 -9.37 -33.11
CA ASP A 137 11.30 -9.55 -31.96
C ASP A 137 10.57 -9.22 -30.63
N SER A 138 11.21 -9.54 -29.50
CA SER A 138 10.63 -9.33 -28.17
C SER A 138 10.34 -7.87 -27.84
N ILE A 139 11.15 -6.93 -28.36
CA ILE A 139 11.01 -5.50 -28.11
C ILE A 139 9.89 -4.92 -28.96
N GLN A 140 9.80 -5.29 -30.23
CA GLN A 140 8.70 -4.94 -31.14
C GLN A 140 7.36 -5.45 -30.59
N LYS A 141 7.30 -6.70 -30.13
CA LYS A 141 6.11 -7.27 -29.50
C LYS A 141 5.71 -6.53 -28.23
N SER A 142 6.67 -6.18 -27.37
CA SER A 142 6.41 -5.41 -26.15
C SER A 142 5.91 -4.01 -26.49
N THR A 143 6.51 -3.35 -27.47
CA THR A 143 6.13 -2.01 -27.93
C THR A 143 4.71 -2.01 -28.49
N LEU A 144 4.39 -2.95 -29.39
CA LEU A 144 3.04 -3.15 -29.92
C LEU A 144 2.01 -3.35 -28.79
N THR A 145 2.33 -4.20 -27.80
CA THR A 145 1.46 -4.44 -26.64
C THR A 145 1.18 -3.15 -25.87
N HIS A 146 2.20 -2.33 -25.62
CA HIS A 146 2.01 -1.07 -24.90
C HIS A 146 1.27 -0.01 -25.72
N ILE A 147 1.45 0.01 -27.04
CA ILE A 147 0.67 0.86 -27.95
C ILE A 147 -0.82 0.52 -27.84
N LEU A 148 -1.17 -0.77 -27.88
CA LEU A 148 -2.55 -1.21 -27.77
C LEU A 148 -3.17 -0.91 -26.40
N PHE A 149 -2.41 -1.04 -25.32
CA PHE A 149 -2.90 -0.70 -23.99
C PHE A 149 -3.13 0.79 -23.82
N LEU A 150 -2.23 1.65 -24.31
CA LEU A 150 -2.46 3.08 -24.32
C LEU A 150 -3.70 3.44 -25.16
N TRP A 151 -3.93 2.76 -26.30
CA TRP A 151 -5.18 2.91 -27.05
C TRP A 151 -6.41 2.48 -26.24
N GLY A 152 -6.34 1.35 -25.53
CA GLY A 152 -7.44 0.91 -24.67
C GLY A 152 -7.79 1.95 -23.59
N ASP A 153 -6.78 2.54 -22.97
CA ASP A 153 -6.96 3.58 -21.94
C ASP A 153 -7.53 4.88 -22.54
N ILE A 154 -7.06 5.29 -23.73
CA ILE A 154 -7.57 6.47 -24.46
C ILE A 154 -9.03 6.27 -24.89
N ILE A 155 -9.38 5.09 -25.41
CA ILE A 155 -10.76 4.78 -25.83
C ILE A 155 -11.71 4.79 -24.65
N ASP A 156 -11.33 4.19 -23.53
CA ASP A 156 -12.17 4.15 -22.33
C ASP A 156 -12.40 5.54 -21.73
N SER A 157 -11.38 6.41 -21.77
CA SER A 157 -11.37 7.68 -21.04
C SER A 157 -11.74 8.90 -21.89
N HIS A 158 -11.47 8.85 -23.20
CA HIS A 158 -11.50 10.01 -24.10
C HIS A 158 -12.05 9.66 -25.49
N SER A 159 -13.00 8.72 -25.58
CA SER A 159 -13.66 8.30 -26.82
C SER A 159 -14.13 9.46 -27.70
N GLU A 160 -14.68 10.52 -27.09
CA GLU A 160 -15.20 11.71 -27.76
C GLU A 160 -14.12 12.53 -28.51
N MET A 161 -12.85 12.40 -28.12
CA MET A 161 -11.73 13.12 -28.75
C MET A 161 -11.18 12.40 -29.98
N ILE A 162 -11.65 11.18 -30.27
CA ILE A 162 -11.10 10.32 -31.31
C ILE A 162 -11.92 10.50 -32.61
N PRO A 163 -11.29 10.94 -33.71
CA PRO A 163 -11.99 11.16 -34.98
C PRO A 163 -12.26 9.81 -35.65
N SER A 164 -13.52 9.51 -35.90
CA SER A 164 -13.98 8.18 -36.37
C SER A 164 -13.33 7.73 -37.68
N GLY A 165 -13.12 8.64 -38.64
CA GLY A 165 -12.48 8.34 -39.93
C GLY A 165 -11.01 7.89 -39.80
N PRO A 166 -10.10 8.77 -39.34
CA PRO A 166 -8.69 8.42 -39.12
C PRO A 166 -8.49 7.24 -38.16
N PHE A 167 -9.36 7.11 -37.15
CA PHE A 167 -9.32 5.95 -36.24
C PHE A 167 -9.66 4.65 -36.95
N LYS A 168 -10.64 4.64 -37.88
CA LYS A 168 -11.00 3.45 -38.66
C LYS A 168 -9.81 2.95 -39.49
N GLU A 169 -9.13 3.85 -40.20
CA GLU A 169 -7.94 3.52 -41.02
C GLU A 169 -6.79 2.96 -40.17
N MET A 170 -6.54 3.59 -39.02
CA MET A 170 -5.55 3.10 -38.05
C MET A 170 -5.93 1.73 -37.49
N ALA A 171 -7.20 1.53 -37.12
CA ALA A 171 -7.68 0.28 -36.56
C ALA A 171 -7.56 -0.89 -37.56
N ILE A 172 -7.82 -0.64 -38.85
CA ILE A 172 -7.60 -1.63 -39.93
C ILE A 172 -6.11 -2.02 -40.00
N SER A 173 -5.22 -1.02 -39.96
CA SER A 173 -3.77 -1.25 -40.01
C SER A 173 -3.28 -2.07 -38.82
N VAL A 174 -3.76 -1.76 -37.62
CA VAL A 174 -3.46 -2.51 -36.39
C VAL A 174 -3.97 -3.96 -36.49
N MET A 175 -5.22 -4.15 -36.92
CA MET A 175 -5.81 -5.49 -37.04
C MET A 175 -5.08 -6.35 -38.06
N SER A 176 -4.68 -5.78 -39.20
CA SER A 176 -3.88 -6.47 -40.23
C SER A 176 -2.58 -7.03 -39.66
N ILE A 177 -1.84 -6.22 -38.88
CA ILE A 177 -0.60 -6.65 -38.22
C ILE A 177 -0.86 -7.75 -37.19
N LEU A 178 -1.90 -7.60 -36.35
CA LEU A 178 -2.20 -8.59 -35.32
C LEU A 178 -2.61 -9.95 -35.90
N VAL A 179 -3.36 -9.94 -37.01
CA VAL A 179 -3.73 -11.16 -37.74
C VAL A 179 -2.51 -11.78 -38.41
N LYS A 180 -1.68 -10.98 -39.09
CA LYS A 180 -0.44 -11.45 -39.74
C LYS A 180 0.45 -12.25 -38.78
N PHE A 181 0.60 -11.79 -37.54
CA PHE A 181 1.46 -12.42 -36.54
C PHE A 181 0.73 -13.40 -35.59
N GLY A 182 -0.55 -13.70 -35.82
CA GLY A 182 -1.31 -14.67 -35.01
C GLY A 182 -1.50 -14.26 -33.55
N TYR A 183 -1.65 -12.97 -33.25
CA TYR A 183 -1.83 -12.46 -31.89
C TYR A 183 -3.30 -12.34 -31.49
N ASP A 184 -3.98 -13.48 -31.41
CA ASP A 184 -5.43 -13.59 -31.15
C ASP A 184 -5.87 -12.85 -29.88
N SER A 185 -5.10 -12.93 -28.80
CA SER A 185 -5.44 -12.26 -27.53
C SER A 185 -5.38 -10.74 -27.63
N LEU A 186 -4.41 -10.19 -28.37
CA LEU A 186 -4.27 -8.75 -28.57
C LEU A 186 -5.29 -8.24 -29.59
N SER A 187 -5.55 -9.02 -30.64
CA SER A 187 -6.61 -8.77 -31.62
C SER A 187 -7.99 -8.69 -30.95
N GLY A 188 -8.30 -9.66 -30.08
CA GLY A 188 -9.55 -9.67 -29.31
C GLY A 188 -9.67 -8.51 -28.32
N TYR A 189 -8.57 -8.17 -27.63
CA TYR A 189 -8.53 -7.00 -26.75
C TYR A 189 -8.81 -5.70 -27.51
N PHE A 190 -8.08 -5.45 -28.60
CA PHE A 190 -8.21 -4.22 -29.37
C PHE A 190 -9.59 -4.11 -30.03
N THR A 191 -10.11 -5.21 -30.61
CA THR A 191 -11.46 -5.24 -31.20
C THR A 191 -12.53 -4.90 -30.17
N LYS A 192 -12.46 -5.47 -28.96
CA LYS A 192 -13.42 -5.18 -27.89
C LYS A 192 -13.43 -3.69 -27.54
N LYS A 193 -12.25 -3.06 -27.48
CA LYS A 193 -12.13 -1.63 -27.21
C LYS A 193 -12.62 -0.79 -28.39
N ALA A 194 -12.18 -1.10 -29.61
CA ALA A 194 -12.54 -0.37 -30.82
C ALA A 194 -14.05 -0.41 -31.12
N ASN A 195 -14.78 -1.46 -30.71
CA ASN A 195 -16.24 -1.56 -30.85
C ASN A 195 -17.02 -0.45 -30.12
N VAL A 196 -16.41 0.24 -29.17
CA VAL A 196 -17.02 1.43 -28.54
C VAL A 196 -17.16 2.58 -29.53
N LEU A 197 -16.28 2.64 -30.53
CA LEU A 197 -16.15 3.72 -31.51
C LEU A 197 -16.62 3.32 -32.92
N MET A 198 -16.78 2.03 -33.18
CA MET A 198 -17.18 1.49 -34.49
C MET A 198 -18.24 0.40 -34.35
N THR A 199 -19.24 0.40 -35.23
CA THR A 199 -20.19 -0.71 -35.38
C THR A 199 -19.47 -1.95 -35.92
N SER A 200 -19.63 -3.09 -35.25
CA SER A 200 -18.99 -4.37 -35.58
C SER A 200 -19.26 -4.88 -37.01
N ALA A 201 -20.22 -4.30 -37.73
CA ALA A 201 -20.49 -4.58 -39.13
C ALA A 201 -19.45 -3.99 -40.11
N ASP A 202 -18.78 -2.89 -39.75
CA ASP A 202 -17.86 -2.17 -40.64
C ASP A 202 -16.44 -2.72 -40.60
N LEU A 203 -15.97 -3.16 -39.41
CA LEU A 203 -14.66 -3.82 -39.25
C LEU A 203 -14.64 -5.19 -39.94
N ASN A 204 -15.76 -5.93 -39.85
CA ASN A 204 -15.91 -7.28 -40.41
C ASN A 204 -16.23 -7.29 -41.92
N LYS A 205 -16.74 -6.19 -42.49
CA LYS A 205 -17.05 -6.09 -43.93
C LYS A 205 -15.81 -5.92 -44.80
N GLU A 206 -14.79 -5.21 -44.31
CA GLU A 206 -13.55 -4.97 -45.06
C GLU A 206 -12.49 -6.08 -44.88
N LEU A 207 -12.68 -6.95 -43.88
CA LEU A 207 -11.84 -8.13 -43.63
C LEU A 207 -12.35 -9.41 -44.33
N GLN A 208 -13.26 -9.30 -45.31
CA GLN A 208 -13.77 -10.47 -46.03
C GLN A 208 -12.70 -11.12 -46.93
N PRO A 209 -12.73 -12.47 -47.07
CA PRO A 209 -11.83 -13.18 -47.96
C PRO A 209 -12.18 -12.85 -49.42
N GLY A 210 -11.39 -11.97 -50.05
CA GLY A 210 -11.54 -11.63 -51.46
C GLY A 210 -11.26 -10.18 -51.84
N VAL A 211 -11.06 -9.26 -50.89
CA VAL A 211 -10.55 -7.91 -51.21
C VAL A 211 -9.02 -7.97 -51.21
N PRO A 212 -8.33 -7.63 -52.32
CA PRO A 212 -6.88 -7.67 -52.37
C PRO A 212 -6.32 -6.56 -51.49
N LEU A 213 -5.85 -6.93 -50.30
CA LEU A 213 -4.77 -6.21 -49.64
C LEU A 213 -3.55 -6.32 -50.57
N VAL A 214 -2.90 -5.19 -50.84
CA VAL A 214 -1.75 -5.05 -51.76
C VAL A 214 -0.80 -6.28 -51.68
N PRO A 215 -0.38 -6.86 -52.82
CA PRO A 215 0.12 -8.21 -52.89
C PRO A 215 1.60 -8.29 -52.46
N LEU A 216 1.89 -9.04 -51.40
CA LEU A 216 3.21 -9.62 -51.16
C LEU A 216 2.99 -11.08 -50.79
N GLY A 217 3.36 -11.94 -51.74
CA GLY A 217 2.88 -13.31 -51.86
C GLY A 217 3.31 -14.26 -50.75
N ALA A 218 2.43 -15.22 -50.48
CA ALA A 218 2.76 -16.62 -50.31
C ALA A 218 1.42 -17.38 -50.26
N GLU A 219 1.16 -18.15 -51.31
CA GLU A 219 0.11 -19.14 -51.34
C GLU A 219 0.38 -20.17 -50.24
N ASN A 220 -0.63 -20.46 -49.41
CA ASN A 220 -0.77 -21.51 -48.39
C ASN A 220 -1.02 -20.98 -46.97
N SER A 221 -2.22 -20.48 -46.73
CA SER A 221 -2.79 -20.45 -45.38
C SER A 221 -4.18 -21.05 -45.39
N GLU A 222 -4.40 -22.03 -44.51
CA GLU A 222 -5.68 -22.69 -44.34
C GLU A 222 -6.78 -21.65 -44.04
N LYS A 223 -7.93 -21.81 -44.69
CA LYS A 223 -9.08 -20.89 -44.54
C LYS A 223 -9.60 -20.95 -43.09
N LEU A 224 -9.30 -19.90 -42.32
CA LEU A 224 -9.86 -19.63 -40.99
C LEU A 224 -11.39 -19.65 -41.04
N THR A 225 -12.02 -20.38 -40.12
CA THR A 225 -13.49 -20.47 -40.00
C THR A 225 -14.00 -19.74 -38.75
N MET A 226 -15.21 -19.17 -38.84
CA MET A 226 -15.91 -18.45 -37.77
C MET A 226 -15.98 -19.21 -36.43
N SER A 227 -15.99 -20.54 -36.44
CA SER A 227 -16.03 -21.36 -35.22
C SER A 227 -14.69 -21.42 -34.49
N MET A 228 -13.57 -21.29 -35.20
CA MET A 228 -12.22 -21.20 -34.62
C MET A 228 -12.03 -19.85 -33.93
N VAL A 229 -12.52 -18.79 -34.56
CA VAL A 229 -12.52 -17.42 -34.06
C VAL A 229 -13.43 -17.26 -32.83
N GLN A 230 -14.61 -17.90 -32.81
CA GLN A 230 -15.47 -17.93 -31.61
C GLN A 230 -14.87 -18.71 -30.43
N LYS A 231 -14.12 -19.79 -30.69
CA LYS A 231 -13.40 -20.53 -29.64
C LYS A 231 -12.23 -19.74 -29.05
N SER A 232 -11.53 -18.93 -29.85
CA SER A 232 -10.46 -18.04 -29.35
C SER A 232 -11.00 -16.84 -28.55
N PHE A 233 -12.28 -16.47 -28.71
CA PHE A 233 -12.97 -15.44 -27.92
C PHE A 233 -13.48 -15.91 -26.55
N SER A 234 -13.64 -17.22 -26.35
CA SER A 234 -13.94 -17.72 -25.01
C SER A 234 -12.68 -17.57 -24.16
N VAL A 235 -12.68 -16.62 -23.21
CA VAL A 235 -11.82 -16.76 -22.04
C VAL A 235 -12.18 -18.13 -21.49
N ASN A 236 -11.28 -19.08 -21.64
CA ASN A 236 -11.47 -20.38 -21.05
C ASN A 236 -11.40 -20.13 -19.53
N TRP A 237 -12.56 -19.88 -18.92
CA TRP A 237 -12.72 -19.71 -17.47
C TRP A 237 -12.31 -20.99 -16.74
N HIS A 238 -12.28 -22.13 -17.43
CA HIS A 238 -11.72 -23.39 -16.97
C HIS A 238 -10.20 -23.52 -17.21
N SER A 239 -9.54 -22.51 -17.79
CA SER A 239 -8.09 -22.49 -17.88
C SER A 239 -7.48 -22.25 -16.51
N LYS A 240 -6.34 -22.92 -16.26
CA LYS A 240 -5.55 -22.72 -15.04
C LYS A 240 -5.24 -21.24 -14.78
N LYS A 241 -5.02 -20.45 -15.84
CA LYS A 241 -4.75 -19.01 -15.75
C LYS A 241 -5.95 -18.21 -15.24
N ALA A 242 -7.17 -18.51 -15.71
CA ALA A 242 -8.39 -17.84 -15.24
C ALA A 242 -8.69 -18.18 -13.77
N ALA A 243 -8.49 -19.44 -13.37
CA ALA A 243 -8.60 -19.87 -11.98
C ALA A 243 -7.57 -19.15 -11.09
N THR A 244 -6.30 -19.08 -11.51
CA THR A 244 -5.26 -18.32 -10.78
C THR A 244 -5.61 -16.84 -10.68
N TYR A 245 -6.08 -16.21 -11.76
CA TYR A 245 -6.52 -14.82 -11.73
C TYR A 245 -7.66 -14.60 -10.73
N SER A 246 -8.66 -15.49 -10.70
CA SER A 246 -9.75 -15.40 -9.73
C SER A 246 -9.27 -15.53 -8.29
N ILE A 247 -8.32 -16.43 -8.02
CA ILE A 247 -7.72 -16.61 -6.68
C ILE A 247 -6.98 -15.34 -6.27
N ILE A 248 -6.15 -14.77 -7.15
CA ILE A 248 -5.40 -13.54 -6.88
C ILE A 248 -6.35 -12.37 -6.64
N LYS A 249 -7.42 -12.24 -7.44
CA LYS A 249 -8.41 -11.18 -7.26
C LYS A 249 -9.11 -11.26 -5.89
N LYS A 250 -9.53 -12.46 -5.49
CA LYS A 250 -10.13 -12.73 -4.17
C LYS A 250 -9.16 -12.42 -3.04
N PHE A 251 -7.91 -12.88 -3.17
CA PHE A 251 -6.85 -12.57 -2.23
C PHE A 251 -6.60 -11.07 -2.10
N MET A 252 -6.40 -10.34 -3.21
CA MET A 252 -6.12 -8.90 -3.19
C MET A 252 -7.24 -8.12 -2.49
N TRP A 253 -8.49 -8.47 -2.77
CA TRP A 253 -9.64 -7.85 -2.10
C TRP A 253 -9.59 -8.11 -0.59
N LEU A 254 -9.49 -9.37 -0.17
CA LEU A 254 -9.43 -9.73 1.26
C LEU A 254 -8.21 -9.11 1.96
N ASN A 255 -7.04 -9.13 1.33
CA ASN A 255 -5.82 -8.59 1.90
C ASN A 255 -5.95 -7.08 2.16
N THR A 256 -6.58 -6.35 1.24
CA THR A 256 -6.89 -4.91 1.43
C THR A 256 -7.77 -4.70 2.66
N GLN A 257 -8.77 -5.57 2.88
CA GLN A 257 -9.65 -5.47 4.06
C GLN A 257 -8.87 -5.71 5.36
N PHE A 258 -7.97 -6.70 5.40
CA PHE A 258 -7.12 -6.97 6.56
C PHE A 258 -6.06 -5.88 6.79
N GLU A 259 -5.54 -5.27 5.74
CA GLU A 259 -4.61 -4.14 5.81
C GLU A 259 -5.27 -2.88 6.36
N GLN A 260 -6.54 -2.66 6.02
CA GLN A 260 -7.32 -1.48 6.41
C GLN A 260 -8.22 -1.68 7.64
N TRP A 261 -8.08 -2.81 8.35
CA TRP A 261 -8.92 -3.16 9.50
C TRP A 261 -10.43 -3.19 9.21
N GLN A 262 -10.82 -3.36 7.95
CA GLN A 262 -12.22 -3.47 7.49
C GLN A 262 -12.72 -4.91 7.60
N ILE A 263 -12.76 -5.43 8.84
CA ILE A 263 -13.06 -6.84 9.08
C ILE A 263 -14.50 -7.10 9.57
N HIS A 264 -15.25 -6.04 9.85
CA HIS A 264 -16.63 -6.16 10.31
C HIS A 264 -17.52 -6.67 9.17
N ASN A 265 -18.26 -7.76 9.39
CA ASN A 265 -19.08 -8.44 8.37
C ASN A 265 -18.29 -8.92 7.12
N LEU A 266 -16.97 -9.08 7.24
CA LEU A 266 -16.06 -9.38 6.12
C LEU A 266 -16.51 -10.53 5.21
N VAL A 267 -17.05 -11.62 5.78
CA VAL A 267 -17.47 -12.77 4.98
C VAL A 267 -18.74 -12.46 4.18
N ASP A 268 -19.70 -11.73 4.74
CA ASP A 268 -20.92 -11.36 4.02
C ASP A 268 -20.57 -10.37 2.89
N ASP A 269 -19.72 -9.39 3.17
CA ASP A 269 -19.22 -8.45 2.17
C ASP A 269 -18.44 -9.16 1.05
N TYR A 270 -17.65 -10.18 1.40
CA TYR A 270 -16.94 -11.04 0.45
C TYR A 270 -17.92 -11.78 -0.48
N LEU A 271 -18.91 -12.46 0.10
CA LEU A 271 -19.91 -13.21 -0.67
C LEU A 271 -20.70 -12.28 -1.60
N GLN A 272 -21.09 -11.10 -1.11
CA GLN A 272 -21.81 -10.10 -1.88
C GLN A 272 -20.94 -9.52 -3.02
N PHE A 273 -19.71 -9.11 -2.73
CA PHE A 273 -18.82 -8.48 -3.71
C PHE A 273 -18.47 -9.41 -4.88
N PHE A 274 -18.30 -10.71 -4.61
CA PHE A 274 -18.00 -11.70 -5.64
C PHE A 274 -19.25 -12.37 -6.22
N GLY A 275 -20.45 -12.02 -5.76
CA GLY A 275 -21.71 -12.60 -6.25
C GLY A 275 -21.81 -14.11 -6.02
N ILE A 276 -21.29 -14.59 -4.89
CA ILE A 276 -21.27 -16.02 -4.56
C ILE A 276 -22.65 -16.42 -4.03
N SER A 277 -23.46 -17.00 -4.91
CA SER A 277 -24.78 -17.59 -4.58
C SER A 277 -24.74 -19.10 -4.80
N THR A 278 -24.26 -19.84 -3.80
CA THR A 278 -24.24 -21.31 -3.84
C THR A 278 -25.49 -21.89 -3.18
N HIS A 279 -26.15 -22.84 -3.84
CA HIS A 279 -27.29 -23.56 -3.28
C HIS A 279 -26.88 -24.76 -2.40
N LYS A 280 -25.62 -25.19 -2.46
CA LYS A 280 -25.09 -26.29 -1.65
C LYS A 280 -24.17 -25.79 -0.54
N LEU A 281 -24.33 -26.34 0.65
CA LEU A 281 -23.53 -25.97 1.82
C LEU A 281 -22.06 -26.40 1.65
N SER A 282 -21.82 -27.60 1.11
CA SER A 282 -20.46 -28.10 0.79
C SER A 282 -19.64 -27.16 -0.11
N GLU A 283 -20.25 -26.60 -1.16
CA GLU A 283 -19.60 -25.65 -2.09
C GLU A 283 -19.30 -24.31 -1.40
N LEU A 284 -20.24 -23.82 -0.56
CA LEU A 284 -20.05 -22.59 0.21
C LEU A 284 -18.89 -22.72 1.21
N VAL A 285 -18.84 -23.83 1.95
CA VAL A 285 -17.81 -24.08 2.97
C VAL A 285 -16.44 -24.20 2.31
N ASP A 286 -16.32 -24.95 1.21
CA ASP A 286 -15.03 -25.05 0.50
C ASP A 286 -14.59 -23.73 -0.12
N GLU A 287 -15.53 -22.91 -0.64
CA GLU A 287 -15.24 -21.58 -1.15
C GLU A 287 -14.70 -20.65 -0.05
N ILE A 288 -15.38 -20.58 1.10
CA ILE A 288 -14.94 -19.76 2.25
C ILE A 288 -13.58 -20.26 2.76
N VAL A 289 -13.43 -21.55 3.07
CA VAL A 289 -12.17 -22.11 3.59
C VAL A 289 -11.03 -21.91 2.58
N SER A 290 -11.27 -22.11 1.29
CA SER A 290 -10.28 -21.88 0.23
C SER A 290 -9.86 -20.41 0.16
N ALA A 291 -10.82 -19.49 0.21
CA ALA A 291 -10.54 -18.06 0.15
C ALA A 291 -9.70 -17.60 1.35
N PHE A 292 -10.04 -18.03 2.57
CA PHE A 292 -9.37 -17.57 3.77
C PHE A 292 -8.02 -18.27 4.03
N PHE A 293 -7.96 -19.59 3.96
CA PHE A 293 -6.70 -20.33 4.16
C PHE A 293 -5.74 -20.18 2.97
N GLY A 294 -6.28 -20.17 1.75
CA GLY A 294 -5.49 -19.89 0.55
C GLY A 294 -4.98 -18.45 0.53
N GLY A 295 -5.83 -17.49 0.92
CA GLY A 295 -5.43 -16.08 1.08
C GLY A 295 -4.31 -15.90 2.09
N MET A 296 -4.41 -16.53 3.28
CA MET A 296 -3.35 -16.52 4.28
C MET A 296 -2.03 -17.13 3.77
N THR A 297 -2.13 -18.24 3.02
CA THR A 297 -0.95 -18.86 2.39
C THR A 297 -0.25 -17.87 1.45
N ILE A 298 -1.01 -17.18 0.60
CA ILE A 298 -0.47 -16.17 -0.32
C ILE A 298 0.13 -14.99 0.46
N ALA A 299 -0.55 -14.50 1.51
CA ALA A 299 -0.05 -13.41 2.35
C ALA A 299 1.33 -13.72 2.97
N ILE A 300 1.50 -14.93 3.51
CA ILE A 300 2.79 -15.38 4.06
C ILE A 300 3.86 -15.45 2.98
N LEU A 301 3.53 -16.02 1.81
CA LEU A 301 4.49 -16.17 0.71
C LEU A 301 4.93 -14.83 0.12
N LEU A 302 4.02 -13.84 0.08
CA LEU A 302 4.33 -12.48 -0.35
C LEU A 302 5.03 -11.64 0.74
N LYS A 303 5.17 -12.17 1.95
CA LYS A 303 5.76 -11.47 3.10
C LYS A 303 5.02 -10.15 3.39
N GLU A 304 3.70 -10.24 3.43
CA GLU A 304 2.85 -9.13 3.89
C GLU A 304 3.30 -8.64 5.28
N MET A 305 2.90 -7.41 5.62
CA MET A 305 3.30 -6.80 6.89
C MET A 305 2.88 -7.68 8.09
N PRO A 306 3.68 -7.76 9.16
CA PRO A 306 3.41 -8.67 10.28
C PRO A 306 2.02 -8.53 10.91
N TYR A 307 1.50 -7.29 11.01
CA TYR A 307 0.16 -7.05 11.53
C TYR A 307 -0.95 -7.55 10.58
N VAL A 308 -0.72 -7.53 9.26
CA VAL A 308 -1.68 -8.06 8.26
C VAL A 308 -1.74 -9.57 8.38
N ILE A 309 -0.59 -10.24 8.47
CA ILE A 309 -0.50 -11.69 8.73
C ILE A 309 -1.17 -12.02 10.07
N PHE A 310 -0.99 -11.20 11.09
CA PHE A 310 -1.71 -11.33 12.36
C PHE A 310 -3.23 -11.24 12.16
N ASN A 311 -3.72 -10.23 11.43
CA ASN A 311 -5.14 -9.99 11.22
C ASN A 311 -5.80 -11.17 10.50
N TRP A 312 -5.18 -11.69 9.43
CA TRP A 312 -5.62 -12.92 8.75
C TRP A 312 -5.75 -14.09 9.73
N ARG A 313 -4.67 -14.38 10.46
CA ARG A 313 -4.63 -15.48 11.42
C ARG A 313 -5.69 -15.32 12.51
N ASN A 314 -5.78 -14.15 13.12
CA ASN A 314 -6.70 -13.88 14.22
C ASN A 314 -8.16 -13.94 13.75
N PHE A 315 -8.47 -13.46 12.56
CA PHE A 315 -9.80 -13.59 11.97
C PHE A 315 -10.18 -15.04 11.72
N ILE A 316 -9.30 -15.81 11.08
CA ILE A 316 -9.52 -17.24 10.82
C ILE A 316 -9.76 -17.96 12.13
N VAL A 317 -8.93 -17.73 13.16
CA VAL A 317 -9.02 -18.48 14.42
C VAL A 317 -10.19 -18.02 15.28
N SER A 318 -10.46 -16.72 15.40
CA SER A 318 -11.41 -16.18 16.40
C SER A 318 -12.80 -15.81 15.85
N THR A 319 -12.87 -15.26 14.63
CA THR A 319 -14.11 -14.68 14.07
C THR A 319 -14.80 -15.62 13.08
N LEU A 320 -14.04 -16.28 12.21
CA LEU A 320 -14.59 -17.15 11.17
C LEU A 320 -15.44 -18.32 11.72
N PRO A 321 -15.08 -19.01 12.81
CA PRO A 321 -15.94 -20.05 13.40
C PRO A 321 -17.29 -19.50 13.86
N ILE A 322 -17.30 -18.29 14.44
CA ILE A 322 -18.52 -17.64 14.91
C ILE A 322 -19.41 -17.27 13.72
N PHE A 323 -18.82 -16.78 12.63
CA PHE A 323 -19.54 -16.55 11.38
C PHE A 323 -20.17 -17.83 10.85
N LEU A 324 -19.39 -18.91 10.70
CA LEU A 324 -19.88 -20.19 10.18
C LEU A 324 -21.02 -20.76 11.03
N LYS A 325 -20.96 -20.57 12.35
CA LYS A 325 -22.03 -20.98 13.27
C LYS A 325 -23.31 -20.14 13.14
N ASN A 326 -23.21 -18.85 12.87
CA ASN A 326 -24.35 -17.92 12.96
C ASN A 326 -24.88 -17.45 11.59
N SER A 327 -24.16 -17.72 10.50
CA SER A 327 -24.47 -17.18 9.17
C SER A 327 -25.81 -17.67 8.64
N ARG A 328 -26.65 -16.72 8.19
CA ARG A 328 -27.91 -17.04 7.52
C ARG A 328 -27.70 -17.76 6.19
N HIS A 329 -26.57 -17.52 5.51
CA HIS A 329 -26.20 -18.23 4.29
C HIS A 329 -25.91 -19.71 4.57
N VAL A 330 -25.29 -19.99 5.73
CA VAL A 330 -25.07 -21.36 6.19
C VAL A 330 -26.40 -21.99 6.62
N HIS A 331 -27.20 -21.31 7.44
CA HIS A 331 -28.47 -21.83 7.97
C HIS A 331 -29.58 -22.01 6.94
N SER A 332 -29.64 -21.18 5.89
CA SER A 332 -30.63 -21.29 4.81
C SER A 332 -30.35 -22.46 3.85
N ALA A 333 -29.11 -22.96 3.82
CA ALA A 333 -28.71 -24.15 3.07
C ALA A 333 -28.86 -25.45 3.89
N ILE A 334 -29.25 -25.38 5.18
CA ILE A 334 -29.43 -26.55 6.04
C ILE A 334 -30.74 -27.25 5.70
N SER A 335 -30.66 -28.13 4.71
CA SER A 335 -31.51 -29.31 4.68
C SER A 335 -30.58 -30.53 4.57
N SER A 336 -30.38 -31.23 5.69
CA SER A 336 -29.69 -32.54 5.84
C SER A 336 -28.15 -32.66 5.83
N GLU A 337 -27.34 -31.64 5.57
CA GLU A 337 -25.86 -31.77 5.56
C GLU A 337 -25.20 -31.46 6.93
N ASN A 338 -24.25 -32.32 7.37
CA ASN A 338 -23.47 -32.11 8.60
C ASN A 338 -22.35 -31.08 8.36
N LEU A 339 -22.55 -29.84 8.82
CA LEU A 339 -21.57 -28.74 8.72
C LEU A 339 -20.19 -29.11 9.27
N GLY A 340 -20.14 -29.89 10.36
CA GLY A 340 -18.88 -30.25 11.00
C GLY A 340 -17.99 -31.12 10.11
N GLU A 341 -18.58 -32.14 9.48
CA GLU A 341 -17.88 -33.05 8.56
C GLU A 341 -17.38 -32.31 7.31
N LEU A 342 -18.23 -31.46 6.71
CA LEU A 342 -17.85 -30.65 5.55
C LEU A 342 -16.70 -29.69 5.85
N LEU A 343 -16.71 -29.09 7.04
CA LEU A 343 -15.66 -28.16 7.46
C LEU A 343 -14.33 -28.90 7.68
N CYS A 344 -14.38 -30.04 8.35
CA CYS A 344 -13.24 -30.94 8.52
C CYS A 344 -12.61 -31.31 7.17
N ASP A 345 -13.43 -31.74 6.20
CA ASP A 345 -12.96 -32.10 4.86
C ASP A 345 -12.34 -30.91 4.11
N ALA A 346 -12.96 -29.74 4.17
CA ALA A 346 -12.46 -28.53 3.51
C ALA A 346 -11.11 -28.06 4.08
N VAL A 347 -10.93 -28.16 5.40
CA VAL A 347 -9.71 -27.73 6.10
C VAL A 347 -8.56 -28.71 5.87
N VAL A 348 -8.81 -30.03 5.90
CA VAL A 348 -7.78 -31.06 5.72
C VAL A 348 -7.18 -31.04 4.30
N LYS A 349 -7.96 -30.58 3.31
CA LYS A 349 -7.46 -30.35 1.94
C LYS A 349 -6.38 -29.26 1.87
N ARG A 350 -6.31 -28.35 2.85
CA ARG A 350 -5.30 -27.31 2.92
C ARG A 350 -4.04 -27.89 3.58
N LYS A 351 -3.02 -28.14 2.77
CA LYS A 351 -1.77 -28.81 3.18
C LYS A 351 -0.53 -27.94 2.99
N ASP A 352 -0.71 -26.68 2.61
CA ASP A 352 0.39 -25.77 2.35
C ASP A 352 1.29 -25.61 3.59
N THR A 353 2.60 -25.76 3.41
CA THR A 353 3.58 -25.68 4.51
C THR A 353 3.53 -24.33 5.21
N ALA A 354 3.18 -23.27 4.48
CA ALA A 354 3.01 -21.92 5.00
C ALA A 354 2.01 -21.83 6.17
N ILE A 355 0.94 -22.63 6.18
CA ILE A 355 -0.10 -22.59 7.23
C ILE A 355 -0.05 -23.79 8.19
N THR A 356 0.70 -24.84 7.84
CA THR A 356 0.83 -26.06 8.64
C THR A 356 2.09 -26.09 9.50
N GLN A 357 3.12 -25.30 9.15
CA GLN A 357 4.39 -25.20 9.85
C GLN A 357 4.75 -23.74 10.12
N MET A 358 3.78 -22.93 10.57
CA MET A 358 4.06 -21.56 10.97
C MET A 358 4.94 -21.54 12.21
N ALA A 359 5.78 -20.50 12.33
CA ALA A 359 6.47 -20.19 13.58
C ALA A 359 5.78 -18.99 14.24
N VAL A 360 5.32 -19.16 15.49
CA VAL A 360 4.82 -18.06 16.31
C VAL A 360 5.70 -18.00 17.56
N GLY A 361 6.69 -17.11 17.53
CA GLY A 361 7.83 -17.19 18.45
C GLY A 361 8.62 -18.48 18.20
N ASP A 362 9.00 -19.17 19.27
CA ASP A 362 9.79 -20.41 19.20
C ASP A 362 8.94 -21.69 19.05
N LYS A 363 7.63 -21.56 18.85
CA LYS A 363 6.71 -22.71 18.85
C LYS A 363 6.15 -23.00 17.45
N PRO A 364 6.07 -24.28 17.06
CA PRO A 364 5.39 -24.68 15.83
C PRO A 364 3.89 -24.38 15.97
N TYR A 365 3.30 -23.89 14.89
CA TYR A 365 1.91 -23.44 14.84
C TYR A 365 1.25 -23.96 13.57
N ASP A 366 0.22 -24.81 13.73
CA ASP A 366 -0.66 -25.23 12.63
C ASP A 366 -1.98 -24.46 12.73
N LEU A 367 -2.25 -23.62 11.73
CA LEU A 367 -3.45 -22.79 11.68
C LEU A 367 -4.73 -23.62 11.67
N ARG A 368 -4.70 -24.80 11.04
CA ARG A 368 -5.86 -25.69 10.91
C ARG A 368 -6.27 -26.24 12.27
N LYS A 369 -5.28 -26.66 13.06
CA LYS A 369 -5.51 -27.14 14.44
C LYS A 369 -6.17 -26.08 15.29
N HIS A 370 -5.64 -24.85 15.25
CA HIS A 370 -6.17 -23.73 16.04
C HIS A 370 -7.58 -23.31 15.60
N PHE A 371 -7.84 -23.28 14.29
CA PHE A 371 -9.17 -23.03 13.73
C PHE A 371 -10.19 -24.08 14.21
N LEU A 372 -9.90 -25.36 13.99
CA LEU A 372 -10.82 -26.44 14.38
C LEU A 372 -10.98 -26.53 15.90
N ARG A 373 -9.94 -26.22 16.69
CA ARG A 373 -10.07 -26.13 18.15
C ARG A 373 -11.10 -25.08 18.57
N ASN A 374 -11.16 -23.92 17.90
CA ASN A 374 -12.25 -22.98 18.17
C ASN A 374 -13.60 -23.48 17.65
N CYS A 375 -13.65 -24.22 16.53
CA CYS A 375 -14.88 -24.88 16.10
C CYS A 375 -15.43 -25.86 17.16
N ILE A 376 -14.56 -26.51 17.95
CA ILE A 376 -14.98 -27.30 19.13
C ILE A 376 -15.61 -26.40 20.20
N TYR A 377 -14.97 -25.28 20.57
CA TYR A 377 -15.53 -24.34 21.55
C TYR A 377 -16.88 -23.76 21.09
N GLN A 378 -17.03 -23.54 19.79
CA GLN A 378 -18.29 -23.09 19.19
C GLN A 378 -19.32 -24.21 19.04
N LYS A 379 -18.98 -25.47 19.35
CA LYS A 379 -19.83 -26.66 19.19
C LYS A 379 -20.25 -26.91 17.73
N ILE A 380 -19.38 -26.59 16.78
CA ILE A 380 -19.56 -26.87 15.35
C ILE A 380 -19.08 -28.29 15.03
N ILE A 381 -17.98 -28.71 15.67
CA ILE A 381 -17.42 -30.06 15.58
C ILE A 381 -17.25 -30.65 16.98
N THR A 382 -17.15 -31.97 17.05
CA THR A 382 -16.86 -32.74 18.27
C THR A 382 -15.35 -32.90 18.49
N LEU A 383 -14.97 -33.22 19.73
CA LEU A 383 -13.57 -33.58 20.05
C LEU A 383 -13.13 -34.85 19.30
N GLU A 384 -14.03 -35.81 19.13
CA GLU A 384 -13.76 -37.07 18.43
C GLU A 384 -13.44 -36.84 16.94
N GLU A 385 -14.20 -35.97 16.26
CA GLU A 385 -13.91 -35.59 14.88
C GLU A 385 -12.55 -34.89 14.76
N PHE A 386 -12.19 -34.05 15.73
CA PHE A 386 -10.90 -33.38 15.75
C PHE A 386 -9.72 -34.35 15.98
N THR A 387 -9.80 -35.23 16.98
CA THR A 387 -8.71 -36.17 17.29
C THR A 387 -8.56 -37.24 16.21
N LYS A 388 -9.62 -37.56 15.45
CA LYS A 388 -9.52 -38.40 14.26
C LYS A 388 -8.65 -37.77 13.16
N LEU A 389 -8.68 -36.43 13.03
CA LEU A 389 -7.88 -35.70 12.06
C LEU A 389 -6.45 -35.41 12.55
N PHE A 390 -6.29 -35.20 13.85
CA PHE A 390 -5.00 -34.92 14.50
C PHE A 390 -4.79 -35.86 15.70
N PRO A 391 -4.42 -37.14 15.46
CA PRO A 391 -4.26 -38.13 16.52
C PRO A 391 -3.22 -37.76 17.57
N GLU A 392 -2.21 -36.99 17.19
CA GLU A 392 -1.15 -36.51 18.10
C GLU A 392 -1.65 -35.57 19.19
N GLU A 393 -2.86 -35.00 19.04
CA GLU A 393 -3.49 -34.13 20.04
C GLU A 393 -4.38 -34.90 21.02
N ALA A 394 -4.64 -36.19 20.77
CA ALA A 394 -5.57 -37.00 21.56
C ALA A 394 -5.14 -37.14 23.02
N ASP A 395 -3.84 -37.19 23.28
CA ASP A 395 -3.28 -37.29 24.65
C ASP A 395 -3.24 -35.93 25.38
N ALA A 396 -3.25 -34.82 24.61
CA ALA A 396 -3.12 -33.47 25.15
C ALA A 396 -4.47 -32.78 25.43
N LEU A 397 -5.55 -33.21 24.77
CA LEU A 397 -6.88 -32.60 24.86
C LEU A 397 -7.89 -33.58 25.45
N SER A 398 -8.43 -33.25 26.62
CA SER A 398 -9.54 -33.99 27.23
C SER A 398 -10.86 -33.20 27.14
N LEU A 399 -11.99 -33.91 27.18
CA LEU A 399 -13.31 -33.27 27.25
C LEU A 399 -13.45 -32.38 28.49
N SER A 400 -12.88 -32.81 29.63
CA SER A 400 -12.88 -32.02 30.87
C SER A 400 -12.05 -30.73 30.74
N LEU A 401 -10.91 -30.78 30.04
CA LEU A 401 -10.10 -29.59 29.74
C LEU A 401 -10.88 -28.62 28.85
N ILE A 402 -11.56 -29.11 27.81
CA ILE A 402 -12.37 -28.27 26.91
C ILE A 402 -13.54 -27.65 27.66
N ILE A 403 -14.23 -28.40 28.53
CA ILE A 403 -15.32 -27.89 29.36
C ILE A 403 -14.80 -26.83 30.31
N HIS A 404 -13.71 -27.09 31.04
CA HIS A 404 -13.09 -26.12 31.94
C HIS A 404 -12.62 -24.87 31.20
N GLU A 405 -11.96 -25.03 30.04
CA GLU A 405 -11.58 -23.91 29.19
C GLU A 405 -12.80 -23.12 28.74
N THR A 406 -13.89 -23.80 28.37
CA THR A 406 -15.20 -23.26 27.97
C THR A 406 -15.88 -22.48 29.11
N GLU A 407 -15.81 -22.99 30.34
CA GLU A 407 -16.34 -22.35 31.55
C GLU A 407 -15.50 -21.12 31.93
N GLN A 408 -14.16 -21.21 31.85
CA GLN A 408 -13.28 -20.05 31.97
C GLN A 408 -13.52 -18.98 30.89
N LEU A 409 -14.14 -19.32 29.76
CA LEU A 409 -14.57 -18.33 28.75
C LEU A 409 -15.67 -17.41 29.26
N SER A 410 -16.51 -17.89 30.20
CA SER A 410 -17.65 -17.15 30.73
C SER A 410 -17.27 -16.11 31.78
N HIS A 411 -16.11 -16.27 32.42
CA HIS A 411 -15.59 -15.33 33.41
C HIS A 411 -14.87 -14.15 32.74
N LEU A 412 -15.62 -13.07 32.50
CA LEU A 412 -15.13 -11.81 31.93
C LEU A 412 -14.47 -10.91 32.99
N ASP A 413 -14.80 -11.06 34.27
CA ASP A 413 -14.43 -10.11 35.33
C ASP A 413 -12.93 -10.07 35.66
N SER A 414 -12.20 -11.16 35.38
CA SER A 414 -10.76 -11.26 35.68
C SER A 414 -9.91 -10.25 34.90
N LEU A 415 -10.22 -9.98 33.62
CA LEU A 415 -9.44 -9.05 32.80
C LEU A 415 -9.50 -7.61 33.31
N THR A 416 -10.69 -7.18 33.74
CA THR A 416 -10.92 -5.82 34.25
C THR A 416 -10.22 -5.63 35.58
N SER A 417 -10.43 -6.58 36.52
CA SER A 417 -9.80 -6.55 37.84
C SER A 417 -8.27 -6.51 37.75
N GLU A 418 -7.66 -7.40 36.96
CA GLU A 418 -6.21 -7.46 36.81
C GLU A 418 -5.63 -6.18 36.18
N LEU A 419 -6.29 -5.61 35.15
CA LEU A 419 -5.82 -4.37 34.55
C LEU A 419 -5.91 -3.20 35.54
N ASN A 420 -7.02 -3.08 36.29
CA ASN A 420 -7.18 -2.03 37.27
C ASN A 420 -6.11 -2.14 38.37
N ASN A 421 -5.94 -3.32 38.94
CA ASN A 421 -4.98 -3.58 40.02
C ASN A 421 -3.52 -3.32 39.61
N LYS A 422 -3.18 -3.54 38.33
CA LYS A 422 -1.81 -3.43 37.80
C LYS A 422 -1.48 -2.10 37.14
N LEU A 423 -2.48 -1.23 36.94
CA LEU A 423 -2.31 0.05 36.26
C LEU A 423 -3.07 1.19 36.94
N LEU A 424 -4.40 1.09 37.05
CA LEU A 424 -5.24 2.23 37.47
C LEU A 424 -5.14 2.48 38.99
N GLU A 425 -5.17 1.42 39.78
CA GLU A 425 -5.17 1.48 41.25
C GLU A 425 -3.75 1.50 41.85
N VAL A 426 -2.72 1.34 41.02
CA VAL A 426 -1.33 1.40 41.44
C VAL A 426 -0.99 2.84 41.86
N ASN A 427 -0.42 3.00 43.05
CA ASN A 427 0.26 4.24 43.41
C ASN A 427 1.67 4.21 42.82
N THR A 428 1.89 5.04 41.81
CA THR A 428 3.11 5.05 41.02
C THR A 428 4.30 5.68 41.75
N GLU A 429 4.07 6.49 42.78
CA GLU A 429 5.12 7.06 43.64
C GLU A 429 5.88 5.97 44.43
N PHE A 430 5.20 4.86 44.76
CA PHE A 430 5.76 3.80 45.60
C PHE A 430 5.91 2.45 44.89
N THR A 431 5.41 2.33 43.66
CA THR A 431 5.42 1.08 42.92
C THR A 431 6.05 1.31 41.56
N SER A 432 7.20 0.68 41.30
CA SER A 432 7.84 0.69 39.98
C SER A 432 6.99 -0.02 38.91
N LEU A 433 7.38 0.10 37.63
CA LEU A 433 6.71 -0.61 36.54
C LEU A 433 6.92 -2.12 36.65
N GLU A 434 8.11 -2.56 37.07
CA GLU A 434 8.42 -3.97 37.32
C GLU A 434 7.57 -4.54 38.46
N GLU A 435 7.44 -3.80 39.56
CA GLU A 435 6.65 -4.25 40.72
C GLU A 435 5.15 -4.32 40.45
N SER A 436 4.62 -3.46 39.56
CA SER A 436 3.20 -3.53 39.17
C SER A 436 2.87 -4.79 38.37
N ARG A 437 3.90 -5.45 37.80
CA ARG A 437 3.79 -6.65 36.96
C ARG A 437 2.86 -6.48 35.77
N LEU A 438 2.78 -5.26 35.23
CA LEU A 438 1.89 -4.91 34.11
C LEU A 438 2.37 -5.57 32.82
N ILE A 439 3.68 -5.58 32.57
CA ILE A 439 4.28 -6.18 31.37
C ILE A 439 4.08 -7.70 31.40
N GLU A 440 4.34 -8.36 32.52
CA GLU A 440 4.13 -9.81 32.67
C GLU A 440 2.67 -10.18 32.48
N TYR A 441 1.74 -9.35 32.97
CA TYR A 441 0.32 -9.53 32.70
C TYR A 441 0.04 -9.49 31.19
N PHE A 442 0.50 -8.46 30.48
CA PHE A 442 0.33 -8.39 29.02
C PHE A 442 0.98 -9.58 28.31
N GLN A 443 2.21 -9.98 28.68
CA GLN A 443 2.90 -11.15 28.12
C GLN A 443 2.20 -12.48 28.41
N SER A 444 1.40 -12.55 29.48
CA SER A 444 0.61 -13.73 29.82
C SER A 444 -0.66 -13.85 28.96
N LEU A 445 -1.25 -12.73 28.52
CA LEU A 445 -2.53 -12.73 27.80
C LEU A 445 -2.52 -13.61 26.54
N PRO A 446 -1.52 -13.54 25.62
CA PRO A 446 -1.47 -14.41 24.45
C PRO A 446 -1.36 -15.91 24.76
N LYS A 447 -0.93 -16.27 25.98
CA LYS A 447 -0.84 -17.67 26.43
C LYS A 447 -2.17 -18.21 26.94
N THR A 448 -3.17 -17.34 27.07
CA THR A 448 -4.54 -17.70 27.46
C THR A 448 -5.42 -17.97 26.25
N ASN A 449 -6.68 -18.36 26.51
CA ASN A 449 -7.66 -18.62 25.46
C ASN A 449 -8.10 -17.35 24.68
N ILE A 450 -7.59 -16.15 24.98
CA ILE A 450 -7.99 -14.90 24.32
C ILE A 450 -7.87 -14.95 22.78
N LEU A 451 -6.91 -15.73 22.25
CA LEU A 451 -6.71 -15.93 20.81
C LEU A 451 -7.91 -16.58 20.11
N PHE A 452 -8.73 -17.34 20.82
CA PHE A 452 -9.91 -18.01 20.28
C PHE A 452 -11.20 -17.20 20.46
N LEU A 453 -11.16 -16.11 21.23
CA LEU A 453 -12.37 -15.54 21.84
C LEU A 453 -12.61 -14.10 21.44
N GLU A 454 -13.36 -13.91 20.36
CA GLU A 454 -13.78 -12.59 19.89
C GLU A 454 -14.38 -11.73 21.02
N LYS A 455 -15.21 -12.30 21.91
CA LYS A 455 -15.78 -11.57 23.05
C LYS A 455 -14.74 -11.05 24.04
N LYS A 456 -13.73 -11.85 24.38
CA LYS A 456 -12.64 -11.42 25.30
C LYS A 456 -11.72 -10.42 24.60
N GLN A 457 -11.46 -10.58 23.31
CA GLN A 457 -10.72 -9.60 22.52
C GLN A 457 -11.45 -8.25 22.48
N LYS A 458 -12.77 -8.24 22.24
CA LYS A 458 -13.62 -7.04 22.29
C LYS A 458 -13.63 -6.40 23.68
N GLN A 459 -13.64 -7.20 24.74
CA GLN A 459 -13.55 -6.68 26.11
C GLN A 459 -12.18 -6.03 26.36
N LEU A 460 -11.08 -6.68 25.97
CA LEU A 460 -9.74 -6.13 26.10
C LEU A 460 -9.59 -4.81 25.34
N ASN A 461 -10.11 -4.73 24.10
CA ASN A 461 -10.19 -3.47 23.36
C ASN A 461 -10.93 -2.40 24.18
N LYS A 462 -12.15 -2.68 24.65
CA LYS A 462 -12.93 -1.73 25.47
C LYS A 462 -12.20 -1.30 26.74
N LEU A 463 -11.49 -2.21 27.40
CA LEU A 463 -10.69 -1.90 28.59
C LEU A 463 -9.52 -0.98 28.26
N ALA A 464 -8.82 -1.21 27.15
CA ALA A 464 -7.74 -0.33 26.68
C ALA A 464 -8.26 1.09 26.40
N HIS A 465 -9.39 1.24 25.69
CA HIS A 465 -10.00 2.55 25.48
C HIS A 465 -10.41 3.23 26.78
N LYS A 466 -11.07 2.51 27.68
CA LYS A 466 -11.48 3.05 28.99
C LYS A 466 -10.29 3.49 29.83
N ALA A 467 -9.21 2.71 29.84
CA ALA A 467 -7.99 3.05 30.55
C ALA A 467 -7.37 4.33 29.97
N VAL A 468 -7.22 4.43 28.65
CA VAL A 468 -6.70 5.65 28.01
C VAL A 468 -7.61 6.85 28.30
N ASP A 469 -8.93 6.71 28.17
CA ASP A 469 -9.88 7.80 28.45
C ASP A 469 -9.78 8.29 29.91
N ALA A 470 -9.69 7.37 30.87
CA ALA A 470 -9.52 7.71 32.28
C ALA A 470 -8.20 8.42 32.53
N LEU A 471 -7.09 7.87 32.03
CA LEU A 471 -5.75 8.42 32.25
C LEU A 471 -5.54 9.78 31.58
N VAL A 472 -6.12 9.99 30.39
CA VAL A 472 -6.13 11.30 29.70
C VAL A 472 -6.94 12.32 30.50
N LYS A 473 -8.13 11.95 30.95
CA LYS A 473 -8.99 12.83 31.74
C LYS A 473 -8.34 13.22 33.08
N ASP A 474 -7.70 12.26 33.74
CA ASP A 474 -7.03 12.44 35.02
C ASP A 474 -5.60 13.00 34.86
N LYS A 475 -5.19 13.34 33.62
CA LYS A 475 -3.85 13.84 33.27
C LYS A 475 -2.69 12.98 33.81
N SER A 476 -2.94 11.68 33.99
CA SER A 476 -2.00 10.73 34.57
C SER A 476 -0.97 10.27 33.54
N SER A 477 -0.07 11.17 33.13
CA SER A 477 0.94 10.95 32.09
C SER A 477 1.84 9.75 32.37
N GLU A 478 2.23 9.54 33.62
CA GLU A 478 3.07 8.41 34.01
C GLU A 478 2.37 7.06 33.74
N LYS A 479 1.16 6.88 34.27
CA LYS A 479 0.36 5.66 34.08
C LYS A 479 0.05 5.44 32.61
N LEU A 480 -0.22 6.50 31.85
CA LEU A 480 -0.39 6.42 30.40
C LEU A 480 0.88 5.92 29.71
N GLY A 481 2.05 6.42 30.12
CA GLY A 481 3.36 5.92 29.67
C GLY A 481 3.56 4.43 29.99
N ARG A 482 3.25 3.99 31.21
CA ARG A 482 3.33 2.58 31.61
C ARG A 482 2.46 1.66 30.74
N LEU A 483 1.23 2.09 30.42
CA LEU A 483 0.35 1.35 29.50
C LEU A 483 0.96 1.23 28.09
N LEU A 484 1.51 2.31 27.56
CA LEU A 484 2.13 2.32 26.22
C LEU A 484 3.40 1.46 26.18
N ILE A 485 4.21 1.46 27.23
CA ILE A 485 5.37 0.58 27.36
C ILE A 485 4.92 -0.89 27.37
N ALA A 486 3.88 -1.24 28.12
CA ALA A 486 3.34 -2.60 28.15
C ALA A 486 2.81 -3.06 26.78
N MET A 487 2.13 -2.17 26.06
CA MET A 487 1.66 -2.39 24.70
C MET A 487 2.82 -2.57 23.69
N ALA A 488 3.87 -1.75 23.80
CA ALA A 488 5.04 -1.84 22.93
C ALA A 488 5.85 -3.12 23.17
N ASN A 489 5.96 -3.55 24.42
CA ASN A 489 6.65 -4.80 24.80
C ASN A 489 5.85 -6.07 24.45
N THR A 490 4.55 -5.93 24.16
CA THR A 490 3.71 -7.07 23.81
C THR A 490 2.90 -6.80 22.53
N PRO A 491 3.54 -6.78 21.34
CA PRO A 491 2.87 -6.43 20.09
C PRO A 491 1.65 -7.32 19.78
N THR A 492 1.68 -8.60 20.17
CA THR A 492 0.53 -9.50 20.02
C THR A 492 -0.73 -8.99 20.73
N VAL A 493 -0.60 -8.38 21.91
CA VAL A 493 -1.73 -7.81 22.66
C VAL A 493 -2.24 -6.54 21.97
N SER A 494 -1.33 -5.67 21.53
CA SER A 494 -1.66 -4.49 20.74
C SER A 494 -2.40 -4.86 19.45
N ASN A 495 -1.93 -5.88 18.74
CA ASN A 495 -2.59 -6.42 17.56
C ASN A 495 -4.03 -6.89 17.89
N ILE A 496 -4.25 -7.58 19.01
CA ILE A 496 -5.60 -8.00 19.44
C ILE A 496 -6.49 -6.78 19.73
N ILE A 497 -5.97 -5.78 20.44
CA ILE A 497 -6.70 -4.56 20.79
C ILE A 497 -7.16 -3.85 19.51
N PHE A 498 -6.26 -3.61 18.56
CA PHE A 498 -6.56 -2.87 17.34
C PHE A 498 -7.35 -3.67 16.32
N PHE A 499 -7.19 -5.00 16.28
CA PHE A 499 -8.01 -5.84 15.41
C PHE A 499 -9.51 -5.70 15.71
N GLN A 500 -9.89 -5.49 16.98
CA GLN A 500 -11.30 -5.35 17.38
C GLN A 500 -11.83 -3.91 17.29
N ASP A 501 -10.98 -2.94 16.93
CA ASP A 501 -11.36 -1.54 16.75
C ASP A 501 -11.79 -1.29 15.30
N PRO A 502 -12.98 -0.74 15.03
CA PRO A 502 -13.40 -0.36 13.68
C PRO A 502 -12.48 0.65 12.98
N LEU A 503 -11.74 1.45 13.75
CA LEU A 503 -10.75 2.41 13.24
C LEU A 503 -9.32 1.83 13.29
N GLY A 504 -9.17 0.55 13.64
CA GLY A 504 -7.87 -0.07 13.86
C GLY A 504 -7.05 0.71 14.91
N PRO A 505 -5.75 0.96 14.67
CA PRO A 505 -4.92 1.73 15.58
C PRO A 505 -5.38 3.18 15.79
N TRP A 506 -6.12 3.76 14.85
CA TRP A 506 -6.58 5.15 14.93
C TRP A 506 -7.48 5.42 16.14
N GLY A 507 -8.26 4.43 16.59
CA GLY A 507 -9.18 4.63 17.71
C GLY A 507 -8.49 4.94 19.05
N LEU A 508 -7.23 4.50 19.25
CA LEU A 508 -6.39 4.95 20.37
C LEU A 508 -5.41 6.06 19.97
N LEU A 509 -4.82 5.99 18.77
CA LEU A 509 -3.85 6.99 18.31
C LEU A 509 -4.42 8.40 18.33
N ASN A 510 -5.67 8.59 17.85
CA ASN A 510 -6.31 9.91 17.86
C ASN A 510 -6.38 10.50 19.27
N LYS A 511 -6.69 9.67 20.28
CA LYS A 511 -6.78 10.09 21.69
C LYS A 511 -5.40 10.50 22.24
N LEU A 512 -4.37 9.71 21.94
CA LEU A 512 -3.01 9.94 22.41
C LEU A 512 -2.38 11.17 21.75
N ILE A 513 -2.56 11.32 20.43
CA ILE A 513 -2.10 12.48 19.66
C ILE A 513 -2.78 13.75 20.19
N LEU A 514 -4.10 13.70 20.37
CA LEU A 514 -4.85 14.85 20.89
C LEU A 514 -4.38 15.23 22.30
N TYR A 515 -4.15 14.24 23.17
CA TYR A 515 -3.62 14.49 24.51
C TYR A 515 -2.26 15.17 24.47
N LEU A 516 -1.31 14.68 23.68
CA LEU A 516 0.01 15.32 23.54
C LEU A 516 -0.10 16.73 22.97
N ASP A 517 -0.99 16.95 22.00
CA ASP A 517 -1.16 18.25 21.35
C ASP A 517 -1.79 19.29 22.29
N GLN A 518 -2.71 18.87 23.17
CA GLN A 518 -3.47 19.79 24.05
C GLN A 518 -2.85 19.96 25.43
N GLU A 519 -2.23 18.93 26.00
CA GLU A 519 -1.64 19.02 27.33
C GLU A 519 -0.39 19.90 27.29
N SER A 520 -0.25 20.77 28.29
CA SER A 520 0.84 21.74 28.38
C SER A 520 2.09 21.16 29.03
N PHE A 521 1.96 20.04 29.78
CA PHE A 521 3.03 19.40 30.55
C PHE A 521 3.79 20.40 31.43
N ARG A 522 3.06 21.40 31.96
CA ARG A 522 3.62 22.40 32.87
C ARG A 522 3.94 21.75 34.22
N VAL A 523 5.00 22.26 34.81
CA VAL A 523 5.48 21.87 36.13
C VAL A 523 5.28 23.13 36.97
N ASP A 524 4.58 23.02 38.10
CA ASP A 524 4.36 24.17 38.97
C ASP A 524 5.72 24.76 39.41
N GLU A 525 5.80 26.08 39.60
CA GLU A 525 7.07 26.76 39.92
C GLU A 525 7.72 26.20 41.20
N ASP A 526 6.91 25.67 42.11
CA ASP A 526 7.30 25.05 43.38
C ASP A 526 7.69 23.57 43.24
N ASP A 527 7.45 22.94 42.09
CA ASP A 527 7.67 21.51 41.87
C ASP A 527 9.02 21.27 41.20
N SER A 528 9.90 20.56 41.93
CA SER A 528 11.29 20.33 41.54
C SER A 528 11.47 19.25 40.47
N ASN A 529 10.38 18.60 40.06
CA ASN A 529 10.41 17.34 39.31
C ASN A 529 10.05 17.46 37.82
N PHE A 530 10.52 18.53 37.16
CA PHE A 530 10.21 18.79 35.74
C PHE A 530 10.75 17.72 34.78
N GLN A 531 11.83 17.05 35.17
CA GLN A 531 12.45 15.99 34.37
C GLN A 531 11.50 14.81 34.14
N ASP A 532 10.76 14.40 35.17
CA ASP A 532 9.80 13.30 35.09
C ASP A 532 8.66 13.64 34.12
N THR A 533 8.11 14.84 34.23
CA THR A 533 7.06 15.33 33.31
C THR A 533 7.51 15.33 31.85
N TYR A 534 8.76 15.75 31.58
CA TYR A 534 9.33 15.78 30.24
C TYR A 534 9.66 14.38 29.72
N ALA A 535 10.07 13.47 30.62
CA ALA A 535 10.26 12.07 30.31
C ALA A 535 8.93 11.39 29.95
N TYR A 536 7.83 11.67 30.69
CA TYR A 536 6.51 11.11 30.37
C TYR A 536 6.01 11.55 29.00
N PHE A 537 6.19 12.82 28.63
CA PHE A 537 5.91 13.28 27.26
C PHE A 537 6.68 12.43 26.23
N GLY A 538 7.98 12.23 26.45
CA GLY A 538 8.84 11.43 25.56
C GLY A 538 8.41 9.98 25.46
N VAL A 539 8.03 9.36 26.58
CA VAL A 539 7.54 7.98 26.63
C VAL A 539 6.23 7.84 25.85
N ILE A 540 5.29 8.77 26.03
CA ILE A 540 4.02 8.75 25.29
C ILE A 540 4.28 8.95 23.80
N LEU A 541 5.09 9.92 23.41
CA LEU A 541 5.48 10.17 22.03
C LEU A 541 6.16 8.94 21.39
N SER A 542 7.06 8.29 22.12
CA SER A 542 7.73 7.06 21.69
C SER A 542 6.75 5.90 21.54
N GLY A 543 5.76 5.79 22.43
CA GLY A 543 4.67 4.83 22.32
C GLY A 543 3.81 5.03 21.07
N ILE A 544 3.48 6.29 20.74
CA ILE A 544 2.78 6.65 19.49
C ILE A 544 3.63 6.24 18.28
N ILE A 545 4.92 6.56 18.26
CA ILE A 545 5.84 6.18 17.18
C ILE A 545 5.92 4.65 17.07
N ALA A 546 6.01 3.91 18.17
CA ALA A 546 6.06 2.45 18.17
C ALA A 546 4.80 1.83 17.53
N ILE A 547 3.61 2.36 17.82
CA ILE A 547 2.36 1.95 17.17
C ILE A 547 2.41 2.30 15.67
N VAL A 548 2.77 3.54 15.34
CA VAL A 548 2.83 4.02 13.95
C VAL A 548 3.73 3.14 13.08
N VAL A 549 4.90 2.77 13.60
CA VAL A 549 5.87 1.91 12.90
C VAL A 549 5.37 0.47 12.80
N HIS A 550 4.87 -0.10 13.90
CA HIS A 550 4.45 -1.50 13.91
C HIS A 550 3.26 -1.76 12.97
N PHE A 551 2.34 -0.81 12.88
CA PHE A 551 1.11 -0.92 12.10
C PHE A 551 1.14 -0.17 10.77
N ASN A 552 2.30 0.37 10.37
CA ASN A 552 2.49 1.09 9.11
C ASN A 552 1.45 2.20 8.86
N ILE A 553 1.28 3.08 9.86
CA ILE A 553 0.22 4.09 9.84
C ILE A 553 0.51 5.20 8.83
N ASP A 554 -0.47 5.45 7.97
CA ASP A 554 -0.46 6.55 7.01
C ASP A 554 -1.16 7.80 7.59
N PHE A 555 -0.36 8.79 8.00
CA PHE A 555 -0.86 10.05 8.54
C PHE A 555 -1.72 10.88 7.57
N ARG A 556 -1.78 10.56 6.26
CA ARG A 556 -2.76 11.18 5.35
C ARG A 556 -4.21 10.89 5.74
N LEU A 557 -4.43 9.83 6.50
CA LEU A 557 -5.74 9.40 6.99
C LEU A 557 -6.05 9.96 8.40
N ALA A 558 -5.16 10.77 8.97
CA ALA A 558 -5.36 11.35 10.30
C ALA A 558 -6.55 12.32 10.32
N GLU A 559 -7.40 12.19 11.33
CA GLU A 559 -8.52 13.12 11.54
C GLU A 559 -8.05 14.44 12.18
N VAL A 560 -6.95 14.40 12.96
CA VAL A 560 -6.40 15.56 13.66
C VAL A 560 -5.69 16.49 12.67
N LYS A 561 -6.31 17.64 12.39
CA LYS A 561 -5.72 18.72 11.58
C LYS A 561 -4.82 19.60 12.44
N ASP A 562 -3.78 20.16 11.83
CA ASP A 562 -2.83 21.09 12.48
C ASP A 562 -2.15 20.55 13.75
N SER A 563 -1.96 19.23 13.82
CA SER A 563 -1.36 18.53 14.96
C SER A 563 0.15 18.80 15.08
N TYR A 564 0.59 19.19 16.28
CA TYR A 564 2.02 19.27 16.61
C TYR A 564 2.67 17.89 16.48
N THR A 565 2.06 16.87 17.09
CA THR A 565 2.60 15.52 17.20
C THR A 565 2.76 14.86 15.83
N ILE A 566 1.74 14.95 14.96
CA ILE A 566 1.81 14.41 13.60
C ILE A 566 2.91 15.13 12.79
N ASN A 567 2.97 16.46 12.88
CA ASN A 567 4.00 17.23 12.20
C ASN A 567 5.41 16.86 12.69
N PHE A 568 5.57 16.70 14.01
CA PHE A 568 6.83 16.30 14.62
C PHE A 568 7.25 14.91 14.12
N ILE A 569 6.38 13.90 14.24
CA ILE A 569 6.70 12.53 13.77
C ILE A 569 6.98 12.52 12.27
N THR A 570 6.20 13.25 11.46
CA THR A 570 6.42 13.31 10.01
C THR A 570 7.79 13.88 9.67
N ARG A 571 8.20 14.98 10.29
CA ARG A 571 9.48 15.63 10.01
C ARG A 571 10.65 14.89 10.64
N PHE A 572 10.54 14.52 11.91
CA PHE A 572 11.58 13.83 12.67
C PHE A 572 11.79 12.41 12.17
N PHE A 573 10.75 11.57 12.19
CA PHE A 573 10.86 10.14 11.94
C PHE A 573 10.85 9.81 10.44
N TYR A 574 9.85 10.28 9.69
CA TYR A 574 9.68 9.90 8.29
C TYR A 574 10.57 10.67 7.32
N ARG A 575 10.86 11.94 7.60
CA ARG A 575 11.75 12.76 6.77
C ARG A 575 13.15 12.91 7.35
N HIS A 576 13.53 12.10 8.34
CA HIS A 576 14.87 12.13 8.93
C HIS A 576 15.33 13.54 9.33
N CYS A 577 14.47 14.29 10.02
CA CYS A 577 14.70 15.67 10.45
C CYS A 577 14.75 16.73 9.32
N GLU A 578 14.26 16.43 8.12
CA GLU A 578 14.09 17.42 7.05
C GLU A 578 13.02 18.46 7.43
N ASP A 579 13.28 19.73 7.14
CA ASP A 579 12.37 20.87 7.40
C ASP A 579 11.95 21.07 8.87
N LEU A 580 12.73 20.59 9.85
CA LEU A 580 12.56 21.01 11.25
C LEU A 580 12.97 22.48 11.39
N THR A 581 12.00 23.37 11.24
CA THR A 581 12.20 24.81 11.40
C THR A 581 11.98 25.23 12.85
N ALA A 582 12.75 26.22 13.29
CA ALA A 582 12.55 27.00 14.52
C ALA A 582 11.15 27.61 14.71
N LYS A 583 10.29 27.57 13.67
CA LYS A 583 8.94 28.15 13.73
C LYS A 583 8.06 27.34 14.70
N VAL A 584 7.70 28.00 15.80
CA VAL A 584 6.66 27.53 16.72
C VAL A 584 5.31 27.65 16.02
N VAL A 585 4.54 26.56 16.01
CA VAL A 585 3.14 26.55 15.60
C VAL A 585 2.37 26.43 16.90
N GLY A 586 2.01 27.56 17.48
CA GLY A 586 1.33 27.69 18.75
C GLY A 586 0.65 29.04 18.85
N SER A 587 -0.50 29.09 19.52
CA SER A 587 -1.37 30.27 19.64
C SER A 587 -1.17 31.06 20.94
N ASP A 588 -0.31 30.60 21.84
CA ASP A 588 -0.24 31.13 23.20
C ASP A 588 0.84 32.23 23.32
N GLU A 589 0.68 33.13 24.30
CA GLU A 589 1.58 34.28 24.51
C GLU A 589 3.03 33.86 24.86
N ASP A 590 3.19 32.73 25.56
CA ASP A 590 4.50 32.14 25.87
C ASP A 590 5.22 31.67 24.60
N ASP A 591 4.49 31.01 23.69
CA ASP A 591 5.03 30.57 22.40
C ASP A 591 5.48 31.76 21.54
N SER A 592 4.79 32.89 21.63
CA SER A 592 5.14 34.13 20.92
C SER A 592 6.44 34.76 21.46
N THR A 593 6.66 34.68 22.77
CA THR A 593 7.87 35.17 23.44
C THR A 593 9.07 34.25 23.15
N ILE A 594 8.86 32.94 23.13
CA ILE A 594 9.87 31.95 22.73
C ILE A 594 10.26 32.15 21.26
N VAL A 595 9.30 32.41 20.36
CA VAL A 595 9.58 32.74 18.95
C VAL A 595 10.42 34.02 18.82
N ALA A 596 10.11 35.05 19.62
CA ALA A 596 10.83 36.32 19.57
C ALA A 596 12.29 36.19 20.03
N ASN A 597 12.57 35.33 21.01
CA ASN A 597 13.90 35.13 21.61
C ASN A 597 14.61 33.84 21.15
N TYR A 598 14.07 33.14 20.15
CA TYR A 598 14.47 31.78 19.78
C TYR A 598 15.97 31.64 19.47
N ASN A 599 16.55 32.57 18.72
CA ASN A 599 17.97 32.48 18.34
C ASN A 599 18.91 32.66 19.53
N THR A 600 18.51 33.48 20.51
CA THR A 600 19.25 33.66 21.76
C THR A 600 19.18 32.39 22.59
N LEU A 601 17.97 31.85 22.79
CA LEU A 601 17.75 30.58 23.48
C LEU A 601 18.52 29.43 22.82
N LEU A 602 18.50 29.33 21.49
CA LEU A 602 19.25 28.32 20.76
C LEU A 602 20.75 28.42 21.04
N GLN A 603 21.30 29.64 21.08
CA GLN A 603 22.71 29.84 21.42
C GLN A 603 23.02 29.50 22.88
N ASP A 604 22.14 29.87 23.80
CA ASP A 604 22.30 29.53 25.22
C ASP A 604 22.30 28.01 25.43
N TRP A 605 21.41 27.29 24.73
CA TRP A 605 21.38 25.82 24.73
C TRP A 605 22.61 25.19 24.06
N ILE A 606 23.10 25.74 22.93
CA ILE A 606 24.33 25.27 22.27
C ILE A 606 25.53 25.47 23.20
N ASN A 607 25.66 26.65 23.81
CA ASN A 607 26.74 26.95 24.74
C ASN A 607 26.67 26.01 25.94
N ALA A 608 25.51 25.84 26.56
CA ALA A 608 25.37 24.92 27.70
C ALA A 608 25.68 23.44 27.36
N LEU A 609 25.32 22.98 26.15
CA LEU A 609 25.55 21.60 25.71
C LEU A 609 26.99 21.33 25.25
N PHE A 610 27.71 22.34 24.75
CA PHE A 610 29.03 22.19 24.11
C PHE A 610 30.14 23.02 24.76
N ASP A 611 29.89 23.73 25.87
CA ASP A 611 30.94 24.45 26.59
C ASP A 611 31.98 23.49 27.19
N VAL A 612 33.24 23.88 27.07
CA VAL A 612 34.43 23.14 27.47
C VAL A 612 34.50 22.95 29.00
N ASN A 613 33.81 23.81 29.75
CA ASN A 613 33.72 23.74 31.22
C ASN A 613 32.66 22.76 31.73
N ASN A 614 31.78 22.26 30.85
CA ASN A 614 30.84 21.15 31.07
C ASN A 614 29.94 21.31 32.32
N GLU A 615 29.33 22.49 32.50
CA GLU A 615 28.40 22.76 33.61
C GLU A 615 27.00 22.16 33.40
N GLY A 616 26.70 21.66 32.19
CA GLY A 616 25.40 21.07 31.84
C GLY A 616 24.31 22.11 31.58
N LEU A 617 23.08 21.63 31.35
CA LEU A 617 21.91 22.49 31.18
C LEU A 617 21.36 22.91 32.56
N SER A 618 21.22 24.22 32.80
CA SER A 618 20.58 24.71 34.02
C SER A 618 19.07 24.50 34.00
N ASP A 619 18.47 24.30 35.17
CA ASP A 619 17.01 24.14 35.32
C ASP A 619 16.24 25.34 34.74
N ASP A 620 16.77 26.56 34.93
CA ASP A 620 16.18 27.80 34.40
C ASP A 620 16.17 27.81 32.86
N LEU A 621 17.25 27.31 32.23
CA LEU A 621 17.33 27.23 30.78
C LEU A 621 16.39 26.16 30.23
N ILE A 622 16.21 25.03 30.94
CA ILE A 622 15.25 23.99 30.52
C ILE A 622 13.80 24.50 30.67
N LYS A 623 13.49 25.20 31.77
CA LYS A 623 12.16 25.77 32.03
C LYS A 623 11.82 26.97 31.13
N SER A 624 12.81 27.57 30.47
CA SER A 624 12.62 28.72 29.56
C SER A 624 11.79 28.41 28.31
N ILE A 625 11.61 27.13 27.97
CA ILE A 625 10.82 26.67 26.82
C ILE A 625 9.92 25.51 27.23
N ASN A 626 8.78 25.34 26.55
CA ASN A 626 7.89 24.21 26.83
C ASN A 626 8.48 22.87 26.34
N VAL A 627 7.93 21.75 26.83
CA VAL A 627 8.40 20.40 26.48
C VAL A 627 8.43 20.14 24.98
N LYS A 628 7.41 20.61 24.24
CA LYS A 628 7.31 20.43 22.78
C LYS A 628 8.47 21.14 22.07
N GLN A 629 8.80 22.36 22.48
CA GLN A 629 9.95 23.08 21.94
C GLN A 629 11.27 22.44 22.32
N THR A 630 11.39 21.90 23.54
CA THR A 630 12.59 21.17 23.98
C THR A 630 12.93 20.02 23.02
N TYR A 631 11.95 19.16 22.71
CA TYR A 631 12.16 18.03 21.79
C TYR A 631 12.52 18.47 20.35
N LYS A 632 11.94 19.58 19.86
CA LYS A 632 12.31 20.17 18.56
C LYS A 632 13.72 20.75 18.58
N LEU A 633 14.04 21.55 19.59
CA LEU A 633 15.28 22.32 19.69
C LEU A 633 16.49 21.40 19.85
N ILE A 634 16.40 20.40 20.74
CA ILE A 634 17.44 19.38 20.91
C ILE A 634 17.74 18.72 19.55
N THR A 635 16.71 18.29 18.82
CA THR A 635 16.88 17.65 17.52
C THR A 635 17.61 18.56 16.52
N ILE A 636 17.23 19.84 16.44
CA ILE A 636 17.87 20.83 15.56
C ILE A 636 19.33 21.05 15.96
N ILE A 637 19.62 21.19 17.26
CA ILE A 637 20.99 21.36 17.77
C ILE A 637 21.86 20.17 17.37
N PHE A 638 21.39 18.94 17.59
CA PHE A 638 22.15 17.74 17.22
C PHE A 638 22.35 17.62 15.70
N GLN A 639 21.34 17.96 14.90
CA GLN A 639 21.46 17.99 13.44
C GLN A 639 22.52 19.01 12.98
N GLN A 640 22.54 20.20 13.59
CA GLN A 640 23.53 21.24 13.30
C GLN A 640 24.94 20.81 13.75
N ALA A 641 25.08 20.21 14.93
CA ALA A 641 26.35 19.73 15.45
C ALA A 641 26.93 18.60 14.58
N ILE A 642 26.11 17.65 14.14
CA ILE A 642 26.51 16.59 13.20
C ILE A 642 26.94 17.20 11.86
N THR A 643 26.18 18.17 11.34
CA THR A 643 26.53 18.87 10.10
C THR A 643 27.84 19.63 10.26
N ALA A 644 28.06 20.32 11.37
CA ALA A 644 29.33 21.01 11.63
C ALA A 644 30.52 20.03 11.70
N ASN A 645 30.35 18.87 12.34
CA ASN A 645 31.39 17.84 12.44
C ASN A 645 31.67 17.10 11.13
N ILE A 646 30.68 16.93 10.25
CA ILE A 646 30.88 16.35 8.91
C ILE A 646 31.65 17.32 7.99
N TRP A 647 31.59 18.62 8.28
CA TRP A 647 32.22 19.68 7.49
C TRP A 647 33.48 20.27 8.16
N ALA A 648 33.86 19.76 9.33
CA ALA A 648 35.14 20.04 9.95
C ALA A 648 36.22 19.14 9.29
N PRO A 649 37.28 19.72 8.68
CA PRO A 649 38.34 18.97 8.00
C PRO A 649 39.19 18.09 8.91
#